data_AF-A0A381TLB9-F1
#
_entry.id   AF-A0A381TLB9-F1
#
_cell.length_a   1.000
_cell.length_b   1.000
_cell.length_c   1.000
_cell.angle_alpha   90.00
_cell.angle_beta   90.00
_cell.angle_gamma   90.00
#
_symmetry.space_group_name_H-M   'P 1'
#
loop_
_entity.id
_entity.type
_entity.pdbx_description
1 polymer ?
#
loop_
_entity_poly.entity_id
_entity_poly.type
_entity_poly.pdbx_seq_one_letter_code
_entity_poly.pdbx_strand_id
1 'polypeptide(L)'
;QVGIPRGYAIQARVNMETIVADGSVRPNFGTLSIYEAPNGPGVRTDGFGYAGYKTSTSFDSLLAKVIVHSGSTEFSSAITRMRRALSEFRITGVETNIPFLLNVLAHDDFAESRVTTRWVDNNLSELAAEQVKSRARFVESDASVDGHKVGGFAGARVDTSDPLALFDHDAEVKSRGSGGVVVDDEVVVTGPDGSVGMSSPIQGTIVSIDVDQDDQVRAGQQVAVVEAMKMEHVIRSGIDGIVREITMSAGDVVRDGYPIVFIEAAEVDVDHVAENEQLDPDYIRPDLAENYRRHAFTLDENRPDAVAKRYGRGYRMPRENIAQLMDNGSFKEYWPLIVARQHKRFDMETLRKNTPADGLIAGIGTINANLFDDVDARAMLVHYDYTVLAGTQGGRNHYKQDRMFELAHRFRIPLVLFGEGGGGRPGDDGTGPGVAFDTHTFTQFSKLSGLVPMIAVINGRTFAGNTALVACCDVIIATERTTVAMGGPAMIEGGGLGIYTPEEVGPMSFQVPNGVVDILATDEEDAVEVAKKYLSYFQGRTKEWEAHDQRPLRHAIPENRLRLYDMREIIHTIADKDSVLEIREKFGVGVITAFIRVEGQPMGVIANNPHHLAGAIDSDGADKGARFIQLCDAFDIPVLSLMDCPGMMVGPDVEATALVRHCVRMFNAGANLTTPLFGVVVRKAYGLGVQAMCGASALVGFFTVAWPTAEFAGMNIEGSVKLGYRKELAAIEDAEERRLEFERRVAGAYEGAKAVNAGTGGGLDDVIDPSETREWIASSLKRLPPASPRTEKKYPYIDTW
;
A
#
# COMPACT_ATOMS: atom_id res chain seq x y z
N GLN A 1 9.45 9.29 -18.46
CA GLN A 1 10.32 8.60 -19.45
C GLN A 1 11.74 9.15 -19.29
N VAL A 2 12.72 8.28 -19.06
CA VAL A 2 14.15 8.66 -19.07
C VAL A 2 14.65 8.49 -20.50
N GLY A 3 15.25 9.53 -21.09
CA GLY A 3 15.74 9.50 -22.48
C GLY A 3 16.96 8.59 -22.69
N ILE A 4 17.30 8.32 -23.95
CA ILE A 4 18.47 7.49 -24.30
C ILE A 4 19.77 8.18 -23.80
N PRO A 5 20.63 7.48 -23.03
CA PRO A 5 21.90 8.02 -22.57
C PRO A 5 22.80 8.48 -23.73
N ARG A 6 23.47 9.63 -23.58
CA ARG A 6 24.39 10.17 -24.58
C ARG A 6 25.81 10.18 -24.03
N GLY A 7 26.69 9.31 -24.52
CA GLY A 7 28.08 9.21 -24.07
C GLY A 7 28.23 8.60 -22.67
N TYR A 8 29.35 8.90 -22.00
CA TYR A 8 29.68 8.37 -20.66
C TYR A 8 29.79 9.49 -19.63
N ALA A 9 29.34 9.21 -18.41
CA ALA A 9 29.57 10.05 -17.25
C ALA A 9 30.21 9.24 -16.11
N ILE A 10 31.14 9.86 -15.40
CA ILE A 10 31.75 9.30 -14.18
C ILE A 10 31.47 10.30 -13.06
N GLN A 11 30.99 9.82 -11.92
CA GLN A 11 30.89 10.59 -10.67
C GLN A 11 31.89 10.03 -9.67
N ALA A 12 32.79 10.88 -9.19
CA ALA A 12 33.72 10.58 -8.10
C ALA A 12 33.23 11.28 -6.82
N ARG A 13 33.14 10.53 -5.73
CA ARG A 13 32.76 11.05 -4.40
C ARG A 13 34.03 11.36 -3.62
N VAL A 14 34.35 12.64 -3.56
CA VAL A 14 35.48 13.17 -2.80
C VAL A 14 35.05 13.28 -1.35
N ASN A 15 35.66 12.47 -0.50
CA ASN A 15 35.33 12.34 0.92
C ASN A 15 36.50 12.83 1.77
N MET A 16 36.20 13.35 2.95
CA MET A 16 37.16 13.74 3.99
C MET A 16 37.60 12.50 4.76
N GLU A 17 38.18 11.54 4.06
CA GLU A 17 38.65 10.29 4.65
C GLU A 17 39.81 9.72 3.84
N THR A 18 40.68 8.98 4.49
CA THR A 18 41.74 8.20 3.83
C THR A 18 41.50 6.71 4.04
N ILE A 19 41.75 5.93 3.01
CA ILE A 19 41.61 4.47 3.03
C ILE A 19 43.01 3.88 3.18
N VAL A 20 43.23 3.09 4.22
CA VAL A 20 44.53 2.42 4.45
C VAL A 20 44.50 0.97 3.98
N ALA A 21 45.69 0.38 3.80
CA ALA A 21 45.88 -0.92 3.17
C ALA A 21 45.18 -2.11 3.88
N ASP A 22 44.81 -1.96 5.16
CA ASP A 22 44.07 -2.97 5.93
C ASP A 22 42.54 -2.89 5.78
N GLY A 23 42.03 -1.90 5.03
CA GLY A 23 40.59 -1.71 4.80
C GLY A 23 39.91 -0.76 5.75
N SER A 24 40.62 -0.27 6.78
CA SER A 24 40.08 0.77 7.65
C SER A 24 40.01 2.11 6.93
N VAL A 25 38.94 2.86 7.24
CA VAL A 25 38.70 4.21 6.73
C VAL A 25 38.96 5.17 7.88
N ARG A 26 39.90 6.09 7.68
CA ARG A 26 40.23 7.13 8.66
C ARG A 26 39.46 8.39 8.32
N PRO A 27 38.43 8.77 9.07
CA PRO A 27 37.74 10.03 8.86
C PRO A 27 38.70 11.18 9.18
N ASN A 28 38.70 12.21 8.34
CA ASN A 28 39.53 13.38 8.49
C ASN A 28 38.64 14.61 8.71
N PHE A 29 39.12 15.56 9.52
CA PHE A 29 38.42 16.79 9.81
C PHE A 29 39.42 17.92 10.04
N GLY A 30 38.97 19.15 9.84
CA GLY A 30 39.83 20.32 9.88
C GLY A 30 39.18 21.52 9.20
N THR A 31 39.98 22.57 9.01
CA THR A 31 39.55 23.76 8.28
C THR A 31 40.10 23.68 6.87
N LEU A 32 39.22 23.75 5.86
CA LEU A 32 39.65 23.81 4.46
C LEU A 32 40.40 25.13 4.24
N SER A 33 41.73 25.12 4.23
CA SER A 33 42.52 26.33 4.01
C SER A 33 42.46 26.77 2.54
N ILE A 34 42.34 25.81 1.62
CA ILE A 34 42.10 26.03 0.19
C ILE A 34 41.02 25.04 -0.26
N TYR A 35 40.06 25.52 -1.06
CA TYR A 35 39.07 24.70 -1.74
C TYR A 35 38.81 25.29 -3.14
N GLU A 36 39.44 24.70 -4.15
CA GLU A 36 39.31 25.10 -5.55
C GLU A 36 38.76 23.92 -6.35
N ALA A 37 37.44 23.89 -6.52
CA ALA A 37 36.76 22.83 -7.24
C ALA A 37 37.07 22.85 -8.75
N PRO A 38 37.22 21.68 -9.40
CA PRO A 38 37.48 21.62 -10.83
C PRO A 38 36.27 22.12 -11.60
N ASN A 39 36.54 22.82 -12.70
CA ASN A 39 35.53 23.45 -13.55
C ASN A 39 35.91 23.34 -15.04
N GLY A 40 34.97 23.71 -15.91
CA GLY A 40 35.15 23.71 -17.37
C GLY A 40 34.11 22.85 -18.10
N PRO A 41 34.14 22.84 -19.46
CA PRO A 41 33.17 22.12 -20.26
C PRO A 41 33.15 20.62 -19.90
N GLY A 42 31.97 20.07 -19.61
CA GLY A 42 31.80 18.66 -19.27
C GLY A 42 32.34 18.26 -17.88
N VAL A 43 32.60 19.22 -16.98
CA VAL A 43 32.91 18.98 -15.57
C VAL A 43 31.92 19.75 -14.71
N ARG A 44 31.29 19.07 -13.75
CA ARG A 44 30.34 19.60 -12.78
C ARG A 44 30.79 19.15 -11.39
N THR A 45 30.83 20.06 -10.43
CA THR A 45 31.18 19.72 -9.04
C THR A 45 30.04 20.15 -8.11
N ASP A 46 29.44 19.20 -7.41
CA ASP A 46 28.42 19.42 -6.39
C ASP A 46 29.05 19.17 -5.02
N GLY A 47 29.56 20.21 -4.37
CA GLY A 47 30.12 20.14 -3.02
C GLY A 47 29.73 21.36 -2.19
N PHE A 48 29.90 21.27 -0.87
CA PHE A 48 29.55 22.36 0.06
C PHE A 48 30.78 23.11 0.59
N GLY A 49 32.00 22.63 0.31
CA GLY A 49 33.23 23.22 0.83
C GLY A 49 33.52 24.62 0.28
N TYR A 50 34.19 25.43 1.09
CA TYR A 50 34.80 26.71 0.73
C TYR A 50 35.99 27.00 1.65
N ALA A 51 36.93 27.86 1.24
CA ALA A 51 38.08 28.21 2.06
C ALA A 51 37.65 28.85 3.39
N GLY A 52 38.21 28.37 4.51
CA GLY A 52 37.83 28.72 5.87
C GLY A 52 36.69 27.86 6.46
N TYR A 53 36.10 26.95 5.69
CA TYR A 53 35.05 26.06 6.20
C TYR A 53 35.62 25.04 7.19
N LYS A 54 35.07 25.01 8.41
CA LYS A 54 35.37 24.02 9.44
C LYS A 54 34.49 22.80 9.25
N THR A 55 35.13 21.70 8.87
CA THR A 55 34.46 20.41 8.69
C THR A 55 34.22 19.76 10.06
N SER A 56 33.21 18.90 10.14
CA SER A 56 32.78 18.24 11.37
C SER A 56 32.60 16.76 11.11
N THR A 57 33.07 15.92 12.04
CA THR A 57 32.84 14.47 12.03
C THR A 57 31.41 14.09 12.42
N SER A 58 30.58 15.05 12.86
CA SER A 58 29.17 14.81 13.20
C SER A 58 28.28 14.55 11.98
N PHE A 59 28.80 14.72 10.77
CA PHE A 59 28.09 14.55 9.50
C PHE A 59 28.90 13.65 8.55
N ASP A 60 28.24 13.17 7.49
CA ASP A 60 28.85 12.30 6.47
C ASP A 60 30.12 12.92 5.85
N SER A 61 31.11 12.07 5.53
CA SER A 61 32.44 12.51 5.07
C SER A 61 32.44 13.07 3.64
N LEU A 62 31.33 12.92 2.89
CA LEU A 62 31.21 13.39 1.51
C LEU A 62 31.38 14.91 1.40
N LEU A 63 32.51 15.37 0.87
CA LEU A 63 32.81 16.79 0.68
C LEU A 63 32.28 17.32 -0.65
N ALA A 64 32.45 16.55 -1.72
CA ALA A 64 32.04 16.94 -3.06
C ALA A 64 31.81 15.74 -3.99
N LYS A 65 30.87 15.90 -4.94
CA LYS A 65 30.69 14.99 -6.07
C LYS A 65 31.28 15.66 -7.31
N VAL A 66 32.38 15.14 -7.83
CA VAL A 66 32.94 15.58 -9.12
C VAL A 66 32.34 14.70 -10.20
N ILE A 67 31.61 15.30 -11.14
CA ILE A 67 30.94 14.62 -12.25
C ILE A 67 31.54 15.10 -13.55
N VAL A 68 32.06 14.17 -14.35
CA VAL A 68 32.51 14.46 -15.71
C VAL A 68 31.63 13.78 -16.73
N HIS A 69 31.45 14.42 -17.88
CA HIS A 69 30.74 13.88 -19.02
C HIS A 69 31.59 13.95 -20.28
N SER A 70 31.57 12.87 -21.06
CA SER A 70 32.18 12.79 -22.38
C SER A 70 31.12 12.35 -23.40
N GLY A 71 30.96 13.13 -24.46
CA GLY A 71 30.13 12.75 -25.62
C GLY A 71 30.78 11.69 -26.53
N SER A 72 32.00 11.25 -26.23
CA SER A 72 32.70 10.18 -26.95
C SER A 72 32.02 8.82 -26.73
N THR A 73 32.15 7.92 -27.71
CA THR A 73 31.77 6.51 -27.60
C THR A 73 32.80 5.67 -26.84
N GLU A 74 33.94 6.25 -26.44
CA GLU A 74 34.99 5.57 -25.68
C GLU A 74 34.95 5.94 -24.20
N PHE A 75 34.89 4.95 -23.32
CA PHE A 75 34.87 5.13 -21.87
C PHE A 75 36.18 5.77 -21.35
N SER A 76 37.32 5.44 -21.97
CA SER A 76 38.65 6.02 -21.69
C SER A 76 38.66 7.56 -21.75
N SER A 77 37.80 8.16 -22.59
CA SER A 77 37.65 9.62 -22.69
C SER A 77 37.04 10.22 -21.42
N ALA A 78 36.10 9.53 -20.78
CA ALA A 78 35.52 9.95 -19.50
C ALA A 78 36.53 9.76 -18.35
N ILE A 79 37.29 8.65 -18.34
CA ILE A 79 38.36 8.39 -17.36
C ILE A 79 39.42 9.48 -17.42
N THR A 80 39.94 9.78 -18.61
CA THR A 80 40.97 10.83 -18.82
C THR A 80 40.48 12.19 -18.31
N ARG A 81 39.20 12.52 -18.56
CA ARG A 81 38.58 13.75 -18.08
C ARG A 81 38.43 13.76 -16.55
N MET A 82 38.03 12.64 -15.94
CA MET A 82 37.91 12.53 -14.48
C MET A 82 39.27 12.65 -13.80
N ARG A 83 40.30 11.94 -14.29
CA ARG A 83 41.67 12.04 -13.77
C ARG A 83 42.17 13.48 -13.79
N ARG A 84 41.92 14.19 -14.89
CA ARG A 84 42.22 15.62 -15.01
C ARG A 84 41.46 16.46 -13.97
N ALA A 85 40.14 16.28 -13.86
CA ALA A 85 39.32 17.05 -12.93
C ALA A 85 39.75 16.84 -11.47
N LEU A 86 40.02 15.60 -11.05
CA LEU A 86 40.52 15.30 -9.70
C LEU A 86 41.93 15.88 -9.46
N SER A 87 42.81 15.89 -10.47
CA SER A 87 44.14 16.50 -10.36
C SER A 87 44.12 18.04 -10.33
N GLU A 88 43.01 18.65 -10.76
CA GLU A 88 42.76 20.10 -10.70
C GLU A 88 42.02 20.49 -9.41
N PHE A 89 41.51 19.52 -8.64
CA PHE A 89 40.78 19.78 -7.39
C PHE A 89 41.76 20.04 -6.26
N ARG A 90 42.00 21.32 -5.94
CA ARG A 90 42.92 21.70 -4.86
C ARG A 90 42.16 21.81 -3.55
N ILE A 91 42.49 20.93 -2.61
CA ILE A 91 41.95 20.91 -1.25
C ILE A 91 43.14 20.85 -0.30
N THR A 92 43.22 21.79 0.65
CA THR A 92 44.25 21.79 1.71
C THR A 92 43.62 22.00 3.07
N GLY A 93 44.28 21.50 4.12
CA GLY A 93 43.80 21.59 5.51
C GLY A 93 42.92 20.43 5.97
N VAL A 94 42.53 19.53 5.06
CA VAL A 94 41.87 18.24 5.35
C VAL A 94 42.34 17.24 4.29
N GLU A 95 42.72 16.01 4.69
CA GLU A 95 43.03 14.96 3.72
C GLU A 95 41.77 14.38 3.10
N THR A 96 41.88 13.91 1.86
CA THR A 96 40.75 13.35 1.12
C THR A 96 41.12 12.05 0.43
N ASN A 97 40.11 11.31 -0.02
CA ASN A 97 40.28 10.08 -0.78
C ASN A 97 40.66 10.32 -2.26
N ILE A 98 41.02 11.55 -2.68
CA ILE A 98 41.41 11.86 -4.07
C ILE A 98 42.54 10.94 -4.59
N PRO A 99 43.63 10.66 -3.83
CA PRO A 99 44.68 9.75 -4.29
C PRO A 99 44.15 8.34 -4.60
N PHE A 100 43.30 7.82 -3.71
CA PHE A 100 42.64 6.52 -3.89
C PHE A 100 41.76 6.49 -5.16
N LEU A 101 40.95 7.53 -5.37
CA LEU A 101 40.12 7.66 -6.57
C LEU A 101 40.97 7.72 -7.86
N LEU A 102 42.13 8.39 -7.80
CA LEU A 102 43.06 8.45 -8.93
C LEU A 102 43.74 7.09 -9.20
N ASN A 103 43.98 6.27 -8.17
CA ASN A 103 44.47 4.89 -8.31
C ASN A 103 43.39 3.99 -8.95
N VAL A 104 42.13 4.09 -8.51
CA VAL A 104 41.00 3.37 -9.14
C VAL A 104 40.91 3.72 -10.63
N LEU A 105 40.99 5.01 -10.96
CA LEU A 105 40.95 5.48 -12.35
C LEU A 105 42.21 5.13 -13.16
N ALA A 106 43.30 4.68 -12.53
CA ALA A 106 44.54 4.26 -13.19
C ALA A 106 44.54 2.77 -13.52
N HIS A 107 43.73 1.99 -12.82
CA HIS A 107 43.76 0.54 -12.89
C HIS A 107 43.11 0.02 -14.18
N ASP A 108 43.78 -0.91 -14.87
CA ASP A 108 43.36 -1.43 -16.18
C ASP A 108 41.96 -2.09 -16.11
N ASP A 109 41.66 -2.85 -15.06
CA ASP A 109 40.32 -3.41 -14.85
C ASP A 109 39.21 -2.36 -14.78
N PHE A 110 39.46 -1.18 -14.20
CA PHE A 110 38.47 -0.09 -14.22
C PHE A 110 38.34 0.47 -15.64
N ALA A 111 39.45 0.66 -16.35
CA ALA A 111 39.46 1.16 -17.72
C ALA A 111 38.75 0.23 -18.73
N GLU A 112 38.85 -1.08 -18.51
CA GLU A 112 38.31 -2.13 -19.38
C GLU A 112 36.96 -2.68 -18.88
N SER A 113 36.35 -2.04 -17.87
CA SER A 113 35.05 -2.40 -17.30
C SER A 113 34.98 -3.82 -16.71
N ARG A 114 36.07 -4.32 -16.13
CA ARG A 114 36.19 -5.64 -15.48
C ARG A 114 36.05 -5.59 -13.94
N VAL A 115 35.25 -4.66 -13.43
CA VAL A 115 35.04 -4.49 -11.99
C VAL A 115 33.82 -5.27 -11.48
N THR A 116 33.91 -5.81 -10.27
CA THR A 116 32.82 -6.47 -9.54
C THR A 116 32.61 -5.81 -8.18
N THR A 117 31.55 -6.16 -7.44
CA THR A 117 31.27 -5.58 -6.11
C THR A 117 32.36 -5.84 -5.07
N ARG A 118 33.19 -6.87 -5.26
CA ARG A 118 34.34 -7.21 -4.39
C ARG A 118 35.67 -6.72 -4.93
N TRP A 119 35.69 -6.08 -6.11
CA TRP A 119 36.94 -5.74 -6.77
C TRP A 119 37.79 -4.74 -5.98
N VAL A 120 37.17 -3.77 -5.31
CA VAL A 120 37.90 -2.83 -4.44
C VAL A 120 38.51 -3.57 -3.25
N ASP A 121 37.74 -4.42 -2.56
CA ASP A 121 38.21 -5.24 -1.44
C ASP A 121 39.41 -6.12 -1.87
N ASN A 122 39.34 -6.70 -3.07
CA ASN A 122 40.35 -7.63 -3.60
C ASN A 122 41.64 -6.94 -4.07
N ASN A 123 41.58 -5.66 -4.42
CA ASN A 123 42.74 -4.90 -4.92
C ASN A 123 43.14 -3.77 -3.96
N LEU A 124 42.66 -3.82 -2.73
CA LEU A 124 42.78 -2.71 -1.78
C LEU A 124 44.23 -2.31 -1.50
N SER A 125 45.14 -3.27 -1.36
CA SER A 125 46.56 -3.00 -1.13
C SER A 125 47.22 -2.22 -2.27
N GLU A 126 46.76 -2.43 -3.52
CA GLU A 126 47.23 -1.68 -4.68
C GLU A 126 46.54 -0.32 -4.79
N LEU A 127 45.24 -0.26 -4.48
CA LEU A 127 44.45 0.98 -4.57
C LEU A 127 44.77 1.98 -3.44
N ALA A 128 45.14 1.49 -2.26
CA ALA A 128 45.55 2.30 -1.09
C ALA A 128 47.05 2.63 -1.08
N ALA A 129 47.84 2.14 -2.05
CA ALA A 129 49.25 2.45 -2.15
C ALA A 129 49.48 3.95 -2.44
N GLU A 130 50.56 4.50 -1.87
CA GLU A 130 50.98 5.87 -2.16
C GLU A 130 51.20 6.05 -3.67
N GLN A 131 50.46 6.99 -4.25
CA GLN A 131 50.53 7.24 -5.68
C GLN A 131 51.88 7.88 -6.06
N VAL A 132 52.52 7.38 -7.12
CA VAL A 132 53.65 8.05 -7.77
C VAL A 132 53.18 9.43 -8.23
N LYS A 133 53.69 10.50 -7.58
CA LYS A 133 53.29 11.92 -7.75
C LYS A 133 52.74 12.22 -9.15
N SER A 134 51.42 12.24 -9.29
CA SER A 134 50.80 12.79 -10.49
C SER A 134 51.09 14.29 -10.53
N ARG A 135 51.33 14.84 -11.73
CA ARG A 135 51.81 16.21 -11.92
C ARG A 135 50.73 17.19 -11.43
N ALA A 136 50.88 17.70 -10.20
CA ALA A 136 50.00 18.73 -9.63
C ALA A 136 49.88 19.89 -10.62
N ARG A 137 48.64 20.28 -10.97
CA ARG A 137 48.38 21.33 -11.97
C ARG A 137 48.17 22.72 -11.35
N PHE A 138 48.67 22.91 -10.13
CA PHE A 138 48.62 24.15 -9.36
C PHE A 138 50.03 24.47 -8.81
N VAL A 139 50.29 25.74 -8.46
CA VAL A 139 51.59 26.22 -7.95
C VAL A 139 51.54 26.27 -6.42
N GLU A 140 52.51 25.63 -5.75
CA GLU A 140 52.68 25.64 -4.29
C GLU A 140 53.54 26.83 -3.82
N SER A 141 53.29 27.32 -2.61
CA SER A 141 54.09 28.37 -1.96
C SER A 141 54.56 27.91 -0.58
N ASP A 142 55.88 27.85 -0.37
CA ASP A 142 56.55 27.41 0.86
C ASP A 142 56.57 28.49 1.97
N ALA A 143 56.37 28.08 3.22
CA ALA A 143 56.86 28.79 4.39
C ALA A 143 57.09 27.85 5.60
N SER A 144 58.35 27.68 5.98
CA SER A 144 58.86 27.01 7.19
C SER A 144 59.06 28.00 8.34
N VAL A 145 58.78 27.66 9.63
CA VAL A 145 59.51 28.15 10.84
C VAL A 145 59.27 27.23 12.07
N ASP A 146 60.35 27.09 12.87
CA ASP A 146 60.65 26.39 14.13
C ASP A 146 59.68 26.42 15.35
N GLY A 147 59.37 25.21 15.85
CA GLY A 147 59.61 24.62 17.19
C GLY A 147 59.44 25.38 18.51
N HIS A 148 58.50 24.91 19.37
CA HIS A 148 58.59 24.76 20.86
C HIS A 148 57.43 23.86 21.42
N LYS A 149 57.59 23.25 22.61
CA LYS A 149 56.78 22.14 23.18
C LYS A 149 55.56 22.57 24.06
N VAL A 150 54.41 21.86 23.98
CA VAL A 150 53.25 21.91 24.94
C VAL A 150 52.50 20.55 25.05
N GLY A 151 51.79 20.28 26.17
CA GLY A 151 51.14 19.00 26.58
C GLY A 151 49.67 18.71 26.16
N GLY A 152 49.14 17.55 26.59
CA GLY A 152 48.06 16.78 25.92
C GLY A 152 46.57 17.01 26.24
N PHE A 153 46.16 18.07 26.95
CA PHE A 153 44.74 18.29 27.32
C PHE A 153 43.93 19.03 26.23
N ALA A 154 42.77 18.51 25.77
CA ALA A 154 41.87 19.21 24.83
C ALA A 154 40.63 19.80 25.51
N GLY A 155 40.72 21.03 25.98
CA GLY A 155 39.56 21.80 26.43
C GLY A 155 39.86 22.65 27.64
N ALA A 156 38.81 23.08 28.34
CA ALA A 156 38.89 23.57 29.72
C ALA A 156 38.29 22.51 30.64
N ARG A 157 38.79 22.39 31.88
CA ARG A 157 38.18 21.52 32.89
C ARG A 157 36.90 22.21 33.37
N VAL A 158 35.75 21.65 32.98
CA VAL A 158 34.42 22.12 33.36
C VAL A 158 33.76 21.00 34.17
N ASP A 159 33.14 21.33 35.30
CA ASP A 159 32.42 20.35 36.12
C ASP A 159 31.18 19.85 35.36
N THR A 160 31.21 18.59 34.92
CA THR A 160 30.14 17.97 34.12
C THR A 160 28.91 17.61 34.95
N SER A 161 28.97 17.70 36.28
CA SER A 161 27.81 17.49 37.15
C SER A 161 26.87 18.71 37.17
N ASP A 162 27.32 19.86 36.70
CA ASP A 162 26.52 21.08 36.57
C ASP A 162 26.07 21.30 35.10
N PRO A 163 24.76 21.20 34.80
CA PRO A 163 24.23 21.37 33.45
C PRO A 163 24.38 22.81 32.90
N LEU A 164 24.85 23.77 33.71
CA LEU A 164 25.06 25.16 33.30
C LEU A 164 26.54 25.54 33.17
N ALA A 165 27.49 24.69 33.55
CA ALA A 165 28.91 25.03 33.61
C ALA A 165 29.52 25.47 32.27
N LEU A 166 28.92 25.05 31.15
CA LEU A 166 29.25 25.54 29.81
C LEU A 166 28.96 27.04 29.62
N PHE A 167 27.85 27.54 30.18
CA PHE A 167 27.45 28.95 30.08
C PHE A 167 28.34 29.85 30.94
N ASP A 168 28.77 29.36 32.10
CA ASP A 168 29.69 30.08 32.99
C ASP A 168 31.09 30.16 32.40
N HIS A 169 31.57 29.06 31.80
CA HIS A 169 32.85 29.07 31.09
C HIS A 169 32.81 29.98 29.84
N ASP A 170 31.72 29.96 29.08
CA ASP A 170 31.53 30.84 27.91
C ASP A 170 31.46 32.32 28.30
N ALA A 171 30.91 32.64 29.48
CA ALA A 171 30.93 33.98 30.07
C ALA A 171 32.35 34.43 30.48
N GLU A 172 33.14 33.54 31.08
CA GLU A 172 34.55 33.83 31.44
C GLU A 172 35.43 34.00 30.20
N VAL A 173 35.27 33.15 29.18
CA VAL A 173 36.04 33.23 27.92
C VAL A 173 35.68 34.50 27.15
N LYS A 174 34.41 34.90 27.13
CA LYS A 174 34.00 36.19 26.53
C LYS A 174 34.55 37.41 27.27
N SER A 175 34.85 37.29 28.57
CA SER A 175 35.46 38.37 29.36
C SER A 175 36.97 38.55 29.09
N ARG A 176 37.65 37.51 28.59
CA ARG A 176 39.08 37.52 28.25
C ARG A 176 39.25 37.57 26.73
N GLY A 177 39.39 38.79 26.20
CA GLY A 177 39.48 39.07 24.76
C GLY A 177 40.40 38.12 23.96
N SER A 178 39.97 37.85 22.72
CA SER A 178 40.53 36.88 21.78
C SER A 178 42.01 37.07 21.44
N GLY A 179 42.86 36.23 22.01
CA GLY A 179 44.20 35.91 21.48
C GLY A 179 44.12 34.70 20.56
N GLY A 180 44.74 34.78 19.38
CA GLY A 180 44.67 33.76 18.34
C GLY A 180 45.20 32.40 18.78
N VAL A 181 44.49 31.34 18.37
CA VAL A 181 44.87 29.94 18.62
C VAL A 181 45.78 29.47 17.49
N VAL A 182 46.99 29.08 17.87
CA VAL A 182 48.04 28.43 17.05
C VAL A 182 47.67 26.95 16.88
N VAL A 183 47.93 26.37 15.71
CA VAL A 183 47.77 24.93 15.43
C VAL A 183 49.18 24.31 15.50
N ASP A 184 49.37 23.33 16.37
CA ASP A 184 50.64 22.64 16.64
C ASP A 184 50.59 21.18 16.15
N ASP A 185 51.77 20.67 15.74
CA ASP A 185 52.06 19.35 15.15
C ASP A 185 51.91 18.15 16.12
N GLU A 186 51.83 16.94 15.54
CA GLU A 186 51.82 15.63 16.22
C GLU A 186 53.07 15.40 17.10
N VAL A 187 52.83 15.04 18.37
CA VAL A 187 53.88 14.61 19.32
C VAL A 187 53.84 13.08 19.44
N VAL A 188 54.95 12.41 19.10
CA VAL A 188 55.19 11.02 19.51
C VAL A 188 55.65 11.04 20.98
N VAL A 189 54.74 10.75 21.91
CA VAL A 189 55.06 10.59 23.34
C VAL A 189 55.70 9.22 23.55
N THR A 190 56.96 9.19 23.95
CA THR A 190 57.68 7.95 24.30
C THR A 190 57.51 7.69 25.80
N GLY A 191 56.98 6.52 26.15
CA GLY A 191 56.80 6.11 27.55
C GLY A 191 58.11 5.76 28.25
N PRO A 192 58.12 5.65 29.59
CA PRO A 192 59.28 5.17 30.33
C PRO A 192 59.67 3.75 29.87
N ASP A 193 60.97 3.48 29.77
CA ASP A 193 61.55 2.13 29.64
C ASP A 193 61.01 1.26 28.47
N GLY A 194 60.70 1.88 27.33
CA GLY A 194 60.27 1.14 26.13
C GLY A 194 58.81 0.66 26.17
N SER A 195 58.02 1.16 27.12
CA SER A 195 56.58 0.92 27.20
C SER A 195 55.82 1.51 26.00
N VAL A 196 54.73 0.83 25.61
CA VAL A 196 53.84 1.20 24.52
C VAL A 196 52.68 2.02 25.07
N GLY A 197 52.47 3.21 24.52
CA GLY A 197 51.33 4.05 24.87
C GLY A 197 50.03 3.51 24.31
N MET A 198 49.03 3.33 25.16
CA MET A 198 47.67 2.98 24.78
C MET A 198 46.83 4.24 24.68
N SER A 199 46.56 4.65 23.45
CA SER A 199 45.77 5.85 23.15
C SER A 199 44.29 5.55 23.05
N SER A 200 43.46 6.56 23.32
CA SER A 200 42.08 6.52 22.84
C SER A 200 42.07 6.70 21.32
N PRO A 201 41.40 5.84 20.55
CA PRO A 201 41.22 6.02 19.10
C PRO A 201 40.18 7.11 18.76
N ILE A 202 39.61 7.76 19.79
CA ILE A 202 38.59 8.79 19.68
C ILE A 202 38.83 9.90 20.71
N GLN A 203 38.46 11.13 20.37
CA GLN A 203 38.38 12.20 21.36
C GLN A 203 37.11 12.05 22.21
N GLY A 204 37.24 12.11 23.54
CA GLY A 204 36.11 12.00 24.46
C GLY A 204 36.51 12.29 25.90
N THR A 205 35.56 12.18 26.83
CA THR A 205 35.82 12.34 28.27
C THR A 205 36.12 10.97 28.88
N ILE A 206 37.19 10.82 29.64
CA ILE A 206 37.47 9.60 30.39
C ILE A 206 36.39 9.43 31.45
N VAL A 207 35.60 8.36 31.37
CA VAL A 207 34.57 8.01 32.36
C VAL A 207 35.20 7.28 33.53
N SER A 208 36.04 6.28 33.23
CA SER A 208 36.80 5.52 34.21
C SER A 208 38.15 5.08 33.66
N ILE A 209 39.10 4.84 34.57
CA ILE A 209 40.33 4.09 34.32
C ILE A 209 40.28 2.92 35.29
N ASP A 210 40.34 1.70 34.76
CA ASP A 210 40.00 0.47 35.49
C ASP A 210 41.24 -0.35 35.86
N VAL A 211 42.43 0.27 35.80
CA VAL A 211 43.74 -0.32 36.13
C VAL A 211 44.58 0.69 36.93
N ASP A 212 45.45 0.19 37.80
CA ASP A 212 46.42 0.97 38.58
C ASP A 212 47.85 0.84 38.04
N GLN A 213 48.76 1.71 38.50
CA GLN A 213 50.19 1.59 38.19
C GLN A 213 50.76 0.28 38.77
N ASP A 214 51.59 -0.39 37.99
CA ASP A 214 52.18 -1.72 38.21
C ASP A 214 51.21 -2.92 38.11
N ASP A 215 49.96 -2.70 37.68
CA ASP A 215 49.02 -3.81 37.40
C ASP A 215 49.44 -4.64 36.18
N GLN A 216 49.20 -5.95 36.28
CA GLN A 216 49.33 -6.89 35.18
C GLN A 216 48.08 -6.88 34.30
N VAL A 217 48.23 -6.62 33.01
CA VAL A 217 47.13 -6.52 32.03
C VAL A 217 47.36 -7.46 30.84
N ARG A 218 46.32 -8.19 30.40
CA ARG A 218 46.36 -9.04 29.20
C ARG A 218 45.80 -8.30 27.97
N ALA A 219 46.23 -8.69 26.77
CA ALA A 219 45.64 -8.24 25.52
C ALA A 219 44.13 -8.54 25.52
N GLY A 220 43.30 -7.54 25.22
CA GLY A 220 41.84 -7.58 25.24
C GLY A 220 41.19 -7.17 26.57
N GLN A 221 41.95 -7.04 27.66
CA GLN A 221 41.43 -6.56 28.96
C GLN A 221 41.04 -5.08 28.87
N GLN A 222 39.91 -4.71 29.49
CA GLN A 222 39.48 -3.31 29.62
C GLN A 222 40.44 -2.53 30.52
N VAL A 223 40.80 -1.33 30.09
CA VAL A 223 41.77 -0.45 30.75
C VAL A 223 41.16 0.90 31.09
N ALA A 224 40.31 1.45 30.21
CA ALA A 224 39.60 2.70 30.47
C ALA A 224 38.27 2.73 29.69
N VAL A 225 37.36 3.60 30.09
CA VAL A 225 36.13 3.90 29.35
C VAL A 225 36.14 5.37 28.95
N VAL A 226 35.88 5.66 27.67
CA VAL A 226 35.81 7.01 27.11
C VAL A 226 34.39 7.30 26.63
N GLU A 227 33.74 8.34 27.16
CA GLU A 227 32.46 8.82 26.66
C GLU A 227 32.69 9.82 25.53
N ALA A 228 32.12 9.52 24.37
CA ALA A 228 32.06 10.43 23.23
C ALA A 228 30.68 10.34 22.58
N MET A 229 30.08 11.49 22.25
CA MET A 229 28.82 11.55 21.51
C MET A 229 27.66 10.72 22.13
N LYS A 230 27.55 10.70 23.47
CA LYS A 230 26.58 9.89 24.25
C LYS A 230 26.77 8.37 24.19
N MET A 231 27.92 7.92 23.72
CA MET A 231 28.30 6.52 23.69
C MET A 231 29.55 6.33 24.55
N GLU A 232 29.59 5.24 25.32
CA GLU A 232 30.78 4.81 26.05
C GLU A 232 31.60 3.86 25.19
N HIS A 233 32.90 4.10 25.11
CA HIS A 233 33.85 3.30 24.38
C HIS A 233 34.85 2.67 25.34
N VAL A 234 34.84 1.34 25.38
CA VAL A 234 35.78 0.56 26.18
C VAL A 234 37.13 0.51 25.47
N ILE A 235 38.15 1.08 26.10
CA ILE A 235 39.56 1.00 25.67
C ILE A 235 40.15 -0.28 26.25
N ARG A 236 40.61 -1.17 25.36
CA ARG A 236 41.18 -2.47 25.73
C ARG A 236 42.68 -2.51 25.43
N SER A 237 43.44 -3.25 26.25
CA SER A 237 44.86 -3.45 26.00
C SER A 237 45.11 -4.21 24.69
N GLY A 238 46.08 -3.75 23.91
CA GLY A 238 46.53 -4.45 22.70
C GLY A 238 47.60 -5.52 22.96
N ILE A 239 48.21 -5.52 24.16
CA ILE A 239 49.34 -6.36 24.52
C ILE A 239 49.21 -6.92 25.95
N ASP A 240 49.90 -8.03 26.20
CA ASP A 240 50.17 -8.53 27.55
C ASP A 240 51.30 -7.71 28.18
N GLY A 241 51.14 -7.21 29.41
CA GLY A 241 52.16 -6.40 30.04
C GLY A 241 51.83 -5.85 31.42
N ILE A 242 52.70 -4.97 31.91
CA ILE A 242 52.57 -4.27 33.20
C ILE A 242 52.32 -2.79 32.93
N VAL A 243 51.31 -2.21 33.57
CA VAL A 243 51.01 -0.78 33.51
C VAL A 243 52.14 0.00 34.19
N ARG A 244 52.82 0.89 33.48
CA ARG A 244 53.94 1.67 34.03
C ARG A 244 53.60 3.10 34.37
N GLU A 245 52.68 3.70 33.64
CA GLU A 245 52.28 5.08 33.85
C GLU A 245 50.85 5.29 33.38
N ILE A 246 50.06 6.03 34.17
CA ILE A 246 48.70 6.48 33.82
C ILE A 246 48.77 8.00 33.69
N THR A 247 48.43 8.55 32.53
CA THR A 247 48.65 9.97 32.19
C THR A 247 47.40 10.83 32.35
N MET A 248 46.23 10.22 32.57
CA MET A 248 44.93 10.88 32.63
C MET A 248 44.11 10.38 33.84
N SER A 249 43.00 11.04 34.14
CA SER A 249 42.06 10.61 35.19
C SER A 249 40.61 10.72 34.71
N ALA A 250 39.68 10.07 35.42
CA ALA A 250 38.26 10.24 35.17
C ALA A 250 37.86 11.72 35.19
N GLY A 251 37.10 12.15 34.18
CA GLY A 251 36.72 13.53 33.91
C GLY A 251 37.68 14.30 32.97
N ASP A 252 38.89 13.79 32.69
CA ASP A 252 39.77 14.44 31.72
C ASP A 252 39.31 14.19 30.27
N VAL A 253 39.50 15.18 29.40
CA VAL A 253 39.20 15.07 27.98
C VAL A 253 40.44 14.59 27.23
N VAL A 254 40.38 13.35 26.73
CA VAL A 254 41.46 12.72 25.95
C VAL A 254 41.40 13.19 24.50
N ARG A 255 42.56 13.63 23.98
CA ARG A 255 42.75 13.90 22.54
C ARG A 255 42.93 12.59 21.78
N ASP A 256 42.44 12.55 20.55
CA ASP A 256 42.73 11.43 19.65
C ASP A 256 44.25 11.20 19.55
N GLY A 257 44.65 9.93 19.66
CA GLY A 257 46.05 9.51 19.62
C GLY A 257 46.87 9.77 20.89
N TYR A 258 46.35 10.48 21.90
CA TYR A 258 47.08 10.71 23.15
C TYR A 258 47.05 9.47 24.06
N PRO A 259 48.20 8.96 24.53
CA PRO A 259 48.25 7.73 25.34
C PRO A 259 47.66 7.99 26.73
N ILE A 260 46.64 7.23 27.11
CA ILE A 260 45.97 7.24 28.44
C ILE A 260 46.81 6.48 29.46
N VAL A 261 47.40 5.35 29.04
CA VAL A 261 48.20 4.45 29.87
C VAL A 261 49.41 3.96 29.07
N PHE A 262 50.58 3.82 29.70
CA PHE A 262 51.76 3.16 29.12
C PHE A 262 51.90 1.75 29.68
N ILE A 263 52.05 0.75 28.80
CA ILE A 263 52.22 -0.66 29.17
C ILE A 263 53.57 -1.18 28.68
N GLU A 264 54.34 -1.77 29.59
CA GLU A 264 55.55 -2.52 29.26
C GLU A 264 55.21 -3.99 29.01
N ALA A 265 55.60 -4.55 27.85
CA ALA A 265 55.30 -5.94 27.52
C ALA A 265 55.98 -6.91 28.51
N ALA A 266 55.21 -7.82 29.11
CA ALA A 266 55.68 -8.80 30.10
C ALA A 266 54.78 -10.04 30.09
N GLU A 267 55.32 -11.21 30.44
CA GLU A 267 54.51 -12.41 30.69
C GLU A 267 53.75 -12.24 32.02
N VAL A 268 52.42 -12.25 31.95
CA VAL A 268 51.52 -11.99 33.09
C VAL A 268 50.65 -13.22 33.40
N ASP A 269 50.53 -13.63 34.66
CA ASP A 269 49.90 -14.90 35.08
C ASP A 269 48.55 -14.61 35.77
N VAL A 270 47.59 -14.06 35.02
CA VAL A 270 46.26 -13.65 35.51
C VAL A 270 45.16 -14.45 34.80
N ASP A 271 44.28 -15.08 35.57
CA ASP A 271 43.14 -15.86 35.07
C ASP A 271 42.12 -14.97 34.33
N HIS A 272 41.68 -15.44 33.17
CA HIS A 272 40.79 -14.74 32.24
C HIS A 272 39.38 -14.58 32.82
N VAL A 273 38.99 -13.37 33.25
CA VAL A 273 37.57 -13.03 33.45
C VAL A 273 37.04 -12.49 32.11
N ALA A 274 36.84 -13.38 31.14
CA ALA A 274 35.92 -13.06 30.05
C ALA A 274 34.52 -13.16 30.65
N GLU A 275 33.95 -12.03 31.02
CA GLU A 275 32.49 -11.93 31.11
C GLU A 275 31.93 -12.10 29.69
N ASN A 276 31.81 -13.37 29.26
CA ASN A 276 30.78 -13.73 28.31
C ASN A 276 29.46 -13.54 29.06
N GLU A 277 28.95 -12.31 29.10
CA GLU A 277 27.56 -12.05 29.47
C GLU A 277 26.69 -12.85 28.51
N GLN A 278 26.23 -14.00 28.98
CA GLN A 278 25.30 -14.84 28.26
C GLN A 278 23.95 -14.12 28.31
N LEU A 279 23.70 -13.26 27.32
CA LEU A 279 22.46 -12.49 27.21
C LEU A 279 21.27 -13.45 27.18
N ASP A 280 20.39 -13.33 28.17
CA ASP A 280 19.12 -14.05 28.20
C ASP A 280 18.19 -13.49 27.09
N PRO A 281 17.89 -14.25 26.02
CA PRO A 281 17.02 -13.78 24.95
C PRO A 281 15.58 -13.52 25.41
N ASP A 282 15.17 -14.08 26.55
CA ASP A 282 13.83 -13.89 27.12
C ASP A 282 13.77 -12.69 28.10
N TYR A 283 14.91 -12.03 28.38
CA TYR A 283 14.93 -10.84 29.21
C TYR A 283 14.22 -9.66 28.51
N ILE A 284 13.05 -9.30 29.04
CA ILE A 284 12.30 -8.13 28.59
C ILE A 284 12.91 -6.88 29.20
N ARG A 285 13.64 -6.14 28.36
CA ARG A 285 14.19 -4.82 28.73
C ARG A 285 13.10 -3.83 29.18
N PRO A 286 13.42 -2.86 30.06
CA PRO A 286 12.43 -1.88 30.55
C PRO A 286 11.71 -1.07 29.45
N ASP A 287 12.40 -0.72 28.38
CA ASP A 287 11.84 -0.02 27.21
C ASP A 287 10.86 -0.91 26.42
N LEU A 288 11.19 -2.19 26.23
CA LEU A 288 10.29 -3.17 25.63
C LEU A 288 9.07 -3.44 26.53
N ALA A 289 9.26 -3.54 27.85
CA ALA A 289 8.16 -3.65 28.80
C ALA A 289 7.23 -2.43 28.75
N GLU A 290 7.77 -1.21 28.62
CA GLU A 290 6.97 -0.01 28.38
C GLU A 290 6.21 -0.08 27.05
N ASN A 291 6.84 -0.56 25.99
CA ASN A 291 6.18 -0.77 24.72
C ASN A 291 4.96 -1.71 24.85
N TYR A 292 5.11 -2.85 25.56
CA TYR A 292 4.00 -3.77 25.83
C TYR A 292 2.89 -3.11 26.65
N ARG A 293 3.23 -2.38 27.72
CA ARG A 293 2.24 -1.65 28.52
C ARG A 293 1.47 -0.62 27.69
N ARG A 294 2.13 0.11 26.78
CA ARG A 294 1.48 1.10 25.92
C ARG A 294 0.56 0.45 24.88
N HIS A 295 0.95 -0.69 24.31
CA HIS A 295 0.10 -1.44 23.38
C HIS A 295 -1.09 -2.10 24.08
N ALA A 296 -0.94 -2.50 25.34
CA ALA A 296 -2.00 -3.13 26.12
C ALA A 296 -3.29 -2.31 26.16
N PHE A 297 -3.21 -0.96 26.21
CA PHE A 297 -4.39 -0.07 26.14
C PHE A 297 -5.28 -0.27 24.91
N THR A 298 -4.72 -0.81 23.84
CA THR A 298 -5.44 -1.03 22.57
C THR A 298 -6.12 -2.40 22.49
N LEU A 299 -5.87 -3.29 23.45
CA LEU A 299 -6.37 -4.66 23.49
C LEU A 299 -7.67 -4.74 24.28
N ASP A 300 -8.60 -5.59 23.82
CA ASP A 300 -9.94 -5.70 24.41
C ASP A 300 -9.91 -6.18 25.86
N GLU A 301 -8.98 -7.07 26.21
CA GLU A 301 -8.77 -7.57 27.58
C GLU A 301 -8.47 -6.45 28.60
N ASN A 302 -7.91 -5.33 28.14
CA ASN A 302 -7.59 -4.17 28.97
C ASN A 302 -8.65 -3.06 28.87
N ARG A 303 -9.80 -3.34 28.23
CA ARG A 303 -10.91 -2.39 28.02
C ARG A 303 -12.27 -2.97 28.45
N PRO A 304 -12.39 -3.60 29.64
CA PRO A 304 -13.56 -4.39 30.03
C PRO A 304 -14.87 -3.59 29.99
N ASP A 305 -14.86 -2.30 30.35
CA ASP A 305 -16.06 -1.47 30.33
C ASP A 305 -16.59 -1.21 28.91
N ALA A 306 -15.68 -1.05 27.94
CA ALA A 306 -16.04 -0.84 26.54
C ALA A 306 -16.56 -2.15 25.94
N VAL A 307 -15.90 -3.27 26.22
CA VAL A 307 -16.30 -4.62 25.82
C VAL A 307 -17.69 -4.94 26.35
N ALA A 308 -17.93 -4.76 27.66
CA ALA A 308 -19.23 -5.04 28.27
C ALA A 308 -20.37 -4.20 27.66
N LYS A 309 -20.12 -2.91 27.38
CA LYS A 309 -21.11 -2.05 26.71
C LYS A 309 -21.40 -2.49 25.26
N ARG A 310 -20.37 -2.93 24.54
CA ARG A 310 -20.49 -3.39 23.16
C ARG A 310 -21.27 -4.71 23.10
N TYR A 311 -20.88 -5.69 23.92
CA TYR A 311 -21.57 -6.98 24.03
C TYR A 311 -23.00 -6.84 24.55
N GLY A 312 -23.27 -5.88 25.45
CA GLY A 312 -24.63 -5.56 25.89
C GLY A 312 -25.58 -5.11 24.77
N ARG A 313 -25.07 -4.71 23.60
CA ARG A 313 -25.85 -4.43 22.39
C ARG A 313 -25.97 -5.63 21.44
N GLY A 314 -25.29 -6.72 21.76
CA GLY A 314 -25.14 -7.90 20.90
C GLY A 314 -24.27 -7.60 19.68
N TYR A 315 -23.23 -6.78 19.84
CA TYR A 315 -22.24 -6.46 18.80
C TYR A 315 -20.86 -6.95 19.22
N ARG A 316 -20.00 -7.18 18.25
CA ARG A 316 -18.61 -7.60 18.42
C ARG A 316 -17.67 -6.41 18.59
N MET A 317 -16.51 -6.70 19.17
CA MET A 317 -15.38 -5.79 19.20
C MET A 317 -14.65 -5.81 17.84
N PRO A 318 -14.03 -4.68 17.42
CA PRO A 318 -13.26 -4.61 16.19
C PRO A 318 -12.23 -5.73 16.03
N ARG A 319 -11.51 -6.10 17.10
CA ARG A 319 -10.47 -7.13 17.03
C ARG A 319 -11.02 -8.53 16.79
N GLU A 320 -12.26 -8.82 17.20
CA GLU A 320 -12.92 -10.09 16.89
C GLU A 320 -13.25 -10.20 15.39
N ASN A 321 -13.75 -9.11 14.79
CA ASN A 321 -14.00 -9.04 13.35
C ASN A 321 -12.70 -9.18 12.55
N ILE A 322 -11.61 -8.52 13.00
CA ILE A 322 -10.29 -8.61 12.37
C ILE A 322 -9.72 -10.04 12.47
N ALA A 323 -9.82 -10.66 13.64
CA ALA A 323 -9.31 -12.02 13.87
C ALA A 323 -10.05 -13.07 13.04
N GLN A 324 -11.34 -12.88 12.77
CA GLN A 324 -12.07 -13.75 11.86
C GLN A 324 -11.72 -13.47 10.40
N LEU A 325 -11.61 -12.20 10.00
CA LEU A 325 -11.38 -11.82 8.61
C LEU A 325 -9.97 -12.19 8.12
N MET A 326 -8.96 -11.85 8.91
CA MET A 326 -7.54 -11.99 8.54
C MET A 326 -7.00 -13.36 8.91
N ASP A 327 -6.14 -13.92 8.08
CA ASP A 327 -5.49 -15.20 8.37
C ASP A 327 -4.63 -15.07 9.64
N ASN A 328 -4.60 -16.14 10.45
CA ASN A 328 -3.98 -16.13 11.76
C ASN A 328 -2.51 -15.67 11.72
N GLY A 329 -2.15 -14.67 12.54
CA GLY A 329 -0.79 -14.12 12.62
C GLY A 329 -0.36 -13.19 11.49
N SER A 330 -1.20 -13.01 10.44
CA SER A 330 -0.85 -12.18 9.27
C SER A 330 -0.99 -10.69 9.53
N PHE A 331 -1.95 -10.27 10.36
CA PHE A 331 -2.29 -8.86 10.52
C PHE A 331 -1.18 -8.07 11.22
N LYS A 332 -0.69 -7.02 10.53
CA LYS A 332 0.26 -6.03 11.04
C LYS A 332 -0.45 -4.69 11.17
N GLU A 333 -0.73 -4.31 12.41
CA GLU A 333 -1.41 -3.07 12.73
C GLU A 333 -0.46 -1.88 12.55
N TYR A 334 -0.96 -0.84 11.91
CA TYR A 334 -0.28 0.42 11.70
C TYR A 334 -0.71 1.38 12.81
N TRP A 335 0.23 2.13 13.38
CA TRP A 335 -0.09 3.25 14.28
C TRP A 335 -1.05 2.87 15.43
N PRO A 336 -0.83 1.76 16.17
CA PRO A 336 -1.72 1.38 17.28
C PRO A 336 -1.66 2.38 18.45
N LEU A 337 -0.51 3.02 18.65
CA LEU A 337 -0.26 3.91 19.80
C LEU A 337 -0.75 5.36 19.62
N ILE A 338 -1.42 5.70 18.52
CA ILE A 338 -1.99 7.04 18.39
C ILE A 338 -3.19 7.22 19.31
N VAL A 339 -3.40 8.48 19.69
CA VAL A 339 -4.52 8.91 20.52
C VAL A 339 -5.20 10.12 19.88
N ALA A 340 -6.40 10.47 20.36
CA ALA A 340 -7.11 11.64 19.86
C ALA A 340 -6.32 12.93 20.07
N ARG A 341 -6.52 13.88 19.15
CA ARG A 341 -5.86 15.19 19.21
C ARG A 341 -6.59 16.10 20.21
N GLN A 342 -6.55 15.77 21.50
CA GLN A 342 -7.24 16.50 22.57
C GLN A 342 -6.30 16.82 23.75
N HIS A 343 -5.02 17.07 23.45
CA HIS A 343 -3.96 17.35 24.41
C HIS A 343 -4.17 18.65 25.21
N LYS A 344 -4.99 19.60 24.73
CA LYS A 344 -5.37 20.78 25.51
C LYS A 344 -6.37 20.48 26.64
N ARG A 345 -7.06 19.34 26.56
CA ARG A 345 -8.15 18.95 27.48
C ARG A 345 -7.76 17.81 28.40
N PHE A 346 -6.91 16.92 27.93
CA PHE A 346 -6.56 15.68 28.62
C PHE A 346 -5.06 15.42 28.59
N ASP A 347 -4.57 14.77 29.64
CA ASP A 347 -3.19 14.28 29.69
C ASP A 347 -3.01 13.04 28.80
N MET A 348 -1.76 12.66 28.57
CA MET A 348 -1.43 11.52 27.70
C MET A 348 -1.99 10.19 28.20
N GLU A 349 -2.09 10.00 29.52
CA GLU A 349 -2.56 8.75 30.09
C GLU A 349 -4.08 8.58 29.92
N THR A 350 -4.85 9.66 30.16
CA THR A 350 -6.29 9.70 29.88
C THR A 350 -6.55 9.46 28.40
N LEU A 351 -5.75 10.07 27.51
CA LEU A 351 -5.86 9.88 26.07
C LEU A 351 -5.57 8.43 25.65
N ARG A 352 -4.52 7.80 26.19
CA ARG A 352 -4.22 6.37 25.91
C ARG A 352 -5.35 5.45 26.33
N LYS A 353 -5.94 5.70 27.50
CA LYS A 353 -7.03 4.88 28.05
C LYS A 353 -8.35 5.06 27.29
N ASN A 354 -8.70 6.29 26.94
CA ASN A 354 -10.04 6.62 26.44
C ASN A 354 -10.09 6.78 24.92
N THR A 355 -8.95 6.97 24.26
CA THR A 355 -8.87 7.16 22.80
C THR A 355 -7.84 6.23 22.14
N PRO A 356 -7.80 4.93 22.49
CA PRO A 356 -6.82 4.00 21.91
C PRO A 356 -6.96 3.95 20.38
N ALA A 357 -5.82 3.95 19.69
CA ALA A 357 -5.71 3.99 18.24
C ALA A 357 -6.52 5.11 17.55
N ASP A 358 -6.87 6.16 18.29
CA ASP A 358 -7.79 7.23 17.87
C ASP A 358 -9.16 6.73 17.33
N GLY A 359 -9.61 5.58 17.82
CA GLY A 359 -10.87 4.95 17.40
C GLY A 359 -10.83 4.33 16.00
N LEU A 360 -9.64 4.01 15.49
CA LEU A 360 -9.48 3.36 14.19
C LEU A 360 -8.33 2.34 14.22
N ILE A 361 -8.66 1.08 14.00
CA ILE A 361 -7.69 0.00 13.81
C ILE A 361 -7.45 -0.13 12.31
N ALA A 362 -6.20 -0.10 11.87
CA ALA A 362 -5.89 -0.26 10.46
C ALA A 362 -4.57 -0.98 10.27
N GLY A 363 -4.46 -1.75 9.19
CA GLY A 363 -3.28 -2.55 8.94
C GLY A 363 -3.35 -3.34 7.64
N ILE A 364 -2.35 -4.19 7.45
CA ILE A 364 -2.23 -5.10 6.31
C ILE A 364 -2.07 -6.53 6.83
N GLY A 365 -2.65 -7.49 6.13
CA GLY A 365 -2.49 -8.91 6.40
C GLY A 365 -2.83 -9.70 5.15
N THR A 366 -3.26 -10.95 5.35
CA THR A 366 -3.80 -11.79 4.29
C THR A 366 -5.23 -12.20 4.63
N ILE A 367 -6.05 -12.40 3.60
CA ILE A 367 -7.40 -12.94 3.66
C ILE A 367 -7.45 -14.08 2.63
N ASN A 368 -7.94 -15.25 3.05
CA ASN A 368 -8.07 -16.45 2.22
C ASN A 368 -6.71 -17.06 1.78
N ALA A 369 -5.64 -16.94 2.57
CA ALA A 369 -4.33 -17.53 2.23
C ALA A 369 -4.34 -19.07 2.17
N ASN A 370 -5.38 -19.72 2.70
CA ASN A 370 -5.62 -21.15 2.50
C ASN A 370 -6.11 -21.49 1.07
N LEU A 371 -6.64 -20.51 0.33
CA LEU A 371 -7.19 -20.69 -1.02
C LEU A 371 -6.29 -20.11 -2.11
N PHE A 372 -5.56 -19.03 -1.81
CA PHE A 372 -4.78 -18.25 -2.77
C PHE A 372 -3.35 -18.03 -2.26
N ASP A 373 -2.42 -17.83 -3.20
CA ASP A 373 -1.03 -17.59 -2.87
C ASP A 373 -0.85 -16.26 -2.10
N ASP A 374 0.23 -16.13 -1.33
CA ASP A 374 0.48 -14.98 -0.44
C ASP A 374 0.29 -13.62 -1.10
N VAL A 375 0.63 -13.48 -2.39
CA VAL A 375 0.53 -12.23 -3.14
C VAL A 375 -0.93 -11.81 -3.39
N ASP A 376 -1.78 -12.76 -3.76
CA ASP A 376 -3.20 -12.55 -4.06
C ASP A 376 -4.05 -12.55 -2.78
N ALA A 377 -3.55 -13.18 -1.72
CA ALA A 377 -4.16 -13.15 -0.40
C ALA A 377 -4.03 -11.78 0.31
N ARG A 378 -3.11 -10.90 -0.11
CA ARG A 378 -2.87 -9.61 0.58
C ARG A 378 -4.12 -8.74 0.59
N ALA A 379 -4.43 -8.21 1.76
CA ALA A 379 -5.50 -7.24 1.93
C ALA A 379 -5.17 -6.20 3.01
N MET A 380 -5.70 -5.00 2.84
CA MET A 380 -5.73 -3.96 3.86
C MET A 380 -7.07 -3.96 4.57
N LEU A 381 -7.03 -3.57 5.84
CA LEU A 381 -8.22 -3.33 6.63
C LEU A 381 -8.16 -1.97 7.29
N VAL A 382 -9.30 -1.31 7.31
CA VAL A 382 -9.59 -0.11 8.08
C VAL A 382 -10.87 -0.37 8.86
N HIS A 383 -10.82 -0.34 10.19
CA HIS A 383 -11.94 -0.66 11.06
C HIS A 383 -12.14 0.43 12.11
N TYR A 384 -13.29 1.10 12.07
CA TYR A 384 -13.67 2.08 13.09
C TYR A 384 -14.12 1.39 14.38
N ASP A 385 -13.55 1.85 15.50
CA ASP A 385 -13.98 1.42 16.82
C ASP A 385 -15.05 2.36 17.36
N TYR A 386 -16.31 1.95 17.26
CA TYR A 386 -17.44 2.73 17.77
C TYR A 386 -17.37 3.01 19.28
N THR A 387 -16.66 2.17 20.04
CA THR A 387 -16.51 2.38 21.49
C THR A 387 -15.62 3.58 21.83
N VAL A 388 -14.83 4.06 20.86
CA VAL A 388 -13.99 5.26 20.98
C VAL A 388 -14.66 6.41 20.26
N LEU A 389 -15.20 7.36 21.04
CA LEU A 389 -15.80 8.60 20.51
C LEU A 389 -16.83 8.34 19.39
N ALA A 390 -17.64 7.28 19.52
CA ALA A 390 -18.66 6.89 18.55
C ALA A 390 -18.13 6.61 17.12
N GLY A 391 -16.88 6.14 16.98
CA GLY A 391 -16.27 5.84 15.69
C GLY A 391 -16.12 7.07 14.80
N THR A 392 -16.06 8.26 15.40
CA THR A 392 -15.97 9.53 14.66
C THR A 392 -14.59 9.76 14.06
N GLN A 393 -14.55 10.53 12.99
CA GLN A 393 -13.36 10.83 12.19
C GLN A 393 -12.65 12.06 12.74
N GLY A 394 -11.49 11.86 13.37
CA GLY A 394 -10.65 12.89 13.99
C GLY A 394 -9.35 13.11 13.23
N GLY A 395 -8.55 14.08 13.66
CA GLY A 395 -7.33 14.46 12.93
C GLY A 395 -6.29 13.34 12.84
N ARG A 396 -6.16 12.48 13.86
CA ARG A 396 -5.15 11.41 13.88
C ARG A 396 -5.63 10.16 13.15
N ASN A 397 -6.90 9.80 13.23
CA ASN A 397 -7.45 8.70 12.45
C ASN A 397 -7.62 9.04 10.97
N HIS A 398 -7.84 10.30 10.57
CA HIS A 398 -7.72 10.73 9.17
C HIS A 398 -6.28 10.54 8.66
N TYR A 399 -5.30 10.99 9.42
CA TYR A 399 -3.88 10.79 9.08
C TYR A 399 -3.53 9.30 8.91
N LYS A 400 -4.06 8.42 9.79
CA LYS A 400 -3.89 6.97 9.70
C LYS A 400 -4.54 6.40 8.43
N GLN A 401 -5.77 6.80 8.11
CA GLN A 401 -6.47 6.38 6.89
C GLN A 401 -5.74 6.81 5.62
N ASP A 402 -5.30 8.08 5.55
CA ASP A 402 -4.58 8.60 4.39
C ASP A 402 -3.33 7.76 4.09
N ARG A 403 -2.62 7.34 5.13
CA ARG A 403 -1.47 6.43 4.98
C ARG A 403 -1.90 5.08 4.40
N MET A 404 -2.98 4.49 4.90
CA MET A 404 -3.46 3.20 4.38
C MET A 404 -3.93 3.30 2.93
N PHE A 405 -4.70 4.33 2.59
CA PHE A 405 -5.23 4.50 1.23
C PHE A 405 -4.12 4.81 0.23
N GLU A 406 -3.11 5.57 0.63
CA GLU A 406 -1.92 5.80 -0.19
C GLU A 406 -1.17 4.49 -0.48
N LEU A 407 -0.99 3.63 0.53
CA LEU A 407 -0.35 2.32 0.33
C LEU A 407 -1.22 1.41 -0.54
N ALA A 408 -2.54 1.37 -0.33
CA ALA A 408 -3.47 0.61 -1.15
C ALA A 408 -3.39 1.04 -2.62
N HIS A 409 -3.29 2.35 -2.87
CA HIS A 409 -3.14 2.89 -4.21
C HIS A 409 -1.79 2.53 -4.84
N ARG A 410 -0.69 2.75 -4.12
CA ARG A 410 0.68 2.54 -4.64
C ARG A 410 0.97 1.06 -4.92
N PHE A 411 0.52 0.18 -4.03
CA PHE A 411 0.82 -1.24 -4.07
C PHE A 411 -0.33 -2.11 -4.58
N ARG A 412 -1.47 -1.49 -4.94
CA ARG A 412 -2.68 -2.13 -5.47
C ARG A 412 -3.18 -3.27 -4.58
N ILE A 413 -3.40 -2.95 -3.31
CA ILE A 413 -3.85 -3.92 -2.31
C ILE A 413 -5.36 -3.72 -2.08
N PRO A 414 -6.19 -4.78 -2.20
CA PRO A 414 -7.62 -4.75 -1.85
C PRO A 414 -7.86 -4.21 -0.45
N LEU A 415 -9.00 -3.57 -0.24
CA LEU A 415 -9.30 -2.91 1.03
C LEU A 415 -10.69 -3.29 1.57
N VAL A 416 -10.72 -3.72 2.83
CA VAL A 416 -11.94 -3.94 3.61
C VAL A 416 -12.12 -2.82 4.64
N LEU A 417 -13.21 -2.07 4.53
CA LEU A 417 -13.59 -0.98 5.41
C LEU A 417 -14.74 -1.41 6.33
N PHE A 418 -14.52 -1.44 7.64
CA PHE A 418 -15.62 -1.51 8.60
C PHE A 418 -16.04 -0.09 8.98
N GLY A 419 -17.17 0.35 8.41
CA GLY A 419 -17.53 1.76 8.29
C GLY A 419 -18.30 2.37 9.46
N GLU A 420 -18.59 1.63 10.54
CA GLU A 420 -19.45 2.13 11.63
C GLU A 420 -18.90 3.41 12.27
N GLY A 421 -19.71 4.48 12.33
CA GLY A 421 -19.31 5.72 12.98
C GLY A 421 -20.19 6.93 12.68
N GLY A 422 -20.01 7.98 13.47
CA GLY A 422 -20.84 9.18 13.46
C GLY A 422 -20.38 10.33 12.54
N GLY A 423 -19.34 10.14 11.73
CA GLY A 423 -18.77 11.18 10.88
C GLY A 423 -17.73 12.07 11.57
N GLY A 424 -17.58 13.31 11.10
CA GLY A 424 -16.55 14.24 11.57
C GLY A 424 -16.61 14.51 13.07
N ARG A 425 -15.45 14.42 13.73
CA ARG A 425 -15.35 14.52 15.18
C ARG A 425 -15.37 15.97 15.68
N PRO A 426 -16.26 16.33 16.63
CA PRO A 426 -16.15 17.58 17.35
C PRO A 426 -15.11 17.50 18.49
N GLY A 427 -14.50 18.63 18.82
CA GLY A 427 -13.71 18.79 20.05
C GLY A 427 -12.23 18.39 19.97
N ASP A 428 -11.72 18.06 18.79
CA ASP A 428 -10.26 17.99 18.54
C ASP A 428 -9.63 19.40 18.64
N ASP A 429 -8.38 19.44 19.09
CA ASP A 429 -7.60 20.66 19.27
C ASP A 429 -7.32 21.33 17.91
N GLY A 430 -7.99 22.45 17.66
CA GLY A 430 -7.73 23.31 16.51
C GLY A 430 -6.40 24.06 16.61
N THR A 431 -5.82 24.37 15.44
CA THR A 431 -4.67 25.28 15.27
C THR A 431 -5.07 26.74 15.03
N GLY A 432 -6.37 27.03 15.03
CA GLY A 432 -6.94 28.35 14.74
C GLY A 432 -8.31 28.22 14.07
N PRO A 433 -8.93 29.35 13.65
CA PRO A 433 -10.09 29.31 12.77
C PRO A 433 -9.72 28.65 11.44
N GLY A 434 -10.54 27.72 10.97
CA GLY A 434 -10.29 26.98 9.74
C GLY A 434 -11.55 26.26 9.25
N VAL A 435 -11.51 25.82 8.00
CA VAL A 435 -12.54 25.01 7.34
C VAL A 435 -11.90 23.72 6.86
N ALA A 436 -12.42 22.57 7.30
CA ALA A 436 -11.80 21.25 7.07
C ALA A 436 -12.20 20.61 5.71
N PHE A 437 -12.47 21.42 4.68
CA PHE A 437 -12.86 20.93 3.35
C PHE A 437 -11.67 20.47 2.49
N ASP A 438 -10.45 20.69 2.99
CA ASP A 438 -9.17 20.22 2.45
C ASP A 438 -8.78 18.81 2.94
N THR A 439 -9.67 18.14 3.68
CA THR A 439 -9.46 16.76 4.15
C THR A 439 -9.23 15.81 2.98
N HIS A 440 -8.00 15.30 2.86
CA HIS A 440 -7.57 14.48 1.73
C HIS A 440 -8.16 13.07 1.68
N THR A 441 -8.62 12.54 2.81
CA THR A 441 -9.08 11.15 2.97
C THR A 441 -10.11 10.72 1.94
N PHE A 442 -11.15 11.52 1.74
CA PHE A 442 -12.21 11.21 0.77
C PHE A 442 -11.68 11.15 -0.66
N THR A 443 -10.73 12.04 -0.99
CA THR A 443 -10.10 12.06 -2.32
C THR A 443 -9.19 10.85 -2.53
N GLN A 444 -8.38 10.49 -1.54
CA GLN A 444 -7.48 9.32 -1.64
C GLN A 444 -8.29 8.02 -1.72
N PHE A 445 -9.34 7.90 -0.90
CA PHE A 445 -10.22 6.75 -0.92
C PHE A 445 -10.96 6.61 -2.26
N SER A 446 -11.56 7.68 -2.78
CA SER A 446 -12.27 7.65 -4.06
C SER A 446 -11.35 7.28 -5.24
N LYS A 447 -10.06 7.62 -5.15
CA LYS A 447 -9.05 7.20 -6.15
C LYS A 447 -8.78 5.71 -6.15
N LEU A 448 -9.24 4.93 -5.17
CA LEU A 448 -9.11 3.47 -5.16
C LEU A 448 -10.16 2.76 -6.02
N SER A 449 -11.33 3.39 -6.26
CA SER A 449 -12.41 2.79 -7.05
C SER A 449 -11.93 2.38 -8.45
N GLY A 450 -12.15 1.14 -8.85
CA GLY A 450 -11.67 0.57 -10.11
C GLY A 450 -10.16 0.30 -10.20
N LEU A 451 -9.40 0.54 -9.12
CA LEU A 451 -7.97 0.18 -9.01
C LEU A 451 -7.76 -1.08 -8.17
N VAL A 452 -8.47 -1.18 -7.05
CA VAL A 452 -8.44 -2.32 -6.13
C VAL A 452 -9.88 -2.65 -5.71
N PRO A 453 -10.21 -3.92 -5.40
CA PRO A 453 -11.49 -4.25 -4.81
C PRO A 453 -11.69 -3.52 -3.48
N MET A 454 -12.84 -2.85 -3.34
CA MET A 454 -13.22 -2.08 -2.16
C MET A 454 -14.49 -2.63 -1.53
N ILE A 455 -14.38 -3.11 -0.29
CA ILE A 455 -15.47 -3.79 0.41
C ILE A 455 -15.83 -3.00 1.65
N ALA A 456 -17.08 -2.57 1.78
CA ALA A 456 -17.59 -1.99 3.01
C ALA A 456 -18.39 -3.03 3.81
N VAL A 457 -18.09 -3.13 5.10
CA VAL A 457 -18.89 -3.87 6.08
C VAL A 457 -19.42 -2.87 7.11
N ILE A 458 -20.72 -2.84 7.32
CA ILE A 458 -21.35 -1.93 8.28
C ILE A 458 -22.29 -2.68 9.23
N ASN A 459 -22.14 -2.35 10.51
CA ASN A 459 -23.00 -2.79 11.60
C ASN A 459 -23.30 -1.59 12.48
N GLY A 460 -24.53 -1.43 12.94
CA GLY A 460 -24.90 -0.32 13.83
C GLY A 460 -25.13 1.00 13.09
N ARG A 461 -24.44 2.08 13.50
CA ARG A 461 -24.76 3.44 13.04
C ARG A 461 -23.66 4.01 12.15
N THR A 462 -24.00 4.35 10.91
CA THR A 462 -23.05 4.86 9.90
C THR A 462 -23.56 6.18 9.32
N PHE A 463 -22.88 7.29 9.63
CA PHE A 463 -23.33 8.63 9.24
C PHE A 463 -22.22 9.50 8.65
N ALA A 464 -22.62 10.47 7.82
CA ALA A 464 -21.77 11.54 7.30
C ALA A 464 -20.51 11.04 6.61
N GLY A 465 -19.32 11.46 7.04
CA GLY A 465 -18.08 11.09 6.36
C GLY A 465 -17.79 9.59 6.39
N ASN A 466 -18.28 8.85 7.39
CA ASN A 466 -18.22 7.38 7.38
C ASN A 466 -19.05 6.82 6.22
N THR A 467 -20.29 7.31 6.06
CA THR A 467 -21.18 6.94 4.93
C THR A 467 -20.57 7.29 3.58
N ALA A 468 -19.89 8.45 3.47
CA ALA A 468 -19.24 8.85 2.23
C ALA A 468 -18.16 7.83 1.80
N LEU A 469 -17.37 7.30 2.74
CA LEU A 469 -16.41 6.25 2.44
C LEU A 469 -17.11 4.94 2.08
N VAL A 470 -18.11 4.53 2.86
CA VAL A 470 -18.90 3.30 2.60
C VAL A 470 -19.54 3.33 1.21
N ALA A 471 -20.16 4.45 0.83
CA ALA A 471 -20.84 4.64 -0.45
C ALA A 471 -19.90 4.64 -1.68
N CYS A 472 -18.59 4.83 -1.48
CA CYS A 472 -17.59 4.75 -2.54
C CYS A 472 -17.06 3.32 -2.77
N CYS A 473 -17.47 2.32 -1.98
CA CYS A 473 -17.01 0.95 -2.13
C CYS A 473 -17.74 0.22 -3.28
N ASP A 474 -17.12 -0.85 -3.78
CA ASP A 474 -17.69 -1.68 -4.85
C ASP A 474 -18.88 -2.51 -4.34
N VAL A 475 -18.85 -2.89 -3.06
CA VAL A 475 -19.93 -3.58 -2.35
C VAL A 475 -20.10 -3.06 -0.93
N ILE A 476 -21.36 -2.95 -0.50
CA ILE A 476 -21.79 -2.60 0.86
C ILE A 476 -22.54 -3.80 1.45
N ILE A 477 -21.89 -4.42 2.44
CA ILE A 477 -22.43 -5.51 3.25
C ILE A 477 -22.90 -4.91 4.57
N ALA A 478 -24.19 -5.02 4.86
CA ALA A 478 -24.79 -4.43 6.05
C ALA A 478 -25.53 -5.47 6.89
N THR A 479 -25.47 -5.36 8.22
CA THR A 479 -26.29 -6.19 9.11
C THR A 479 -27.71 -5.65 9.25
N GLU A 480 -28.69 -6.51 9.55
CA GLU A 480 -30.12 -6.15 9.63
C GLU A 480 -30.44 -4.93 10.51
N ARG A 481 -29.71 -4.75 11.62
CA ARG A 481 -29.91 -3.67 12.59
C ARG A 481 -29.17 -2.38 12.25
N THR A 482 -28.57 -2.30 11.06
CA THR A 482 -27.80 -1.13 10.62
C THR A 482 -28.70 0.03 10.22
N THR A 483 -28.25 1.24 10.51
CA THR A 483 -28.77 2.49 9.94
C THR A 483 -27.63 3.22 9.24
N VAL A 484 -27.85 3.60 7.98
CA VAL A 484 -26.87 4.30 7.16
C VAL A 484 -27.50 5.50 6.48
N ALA A 485 -26.89 6.68 6.60
CA ALA A 485 -27.36 7.90 5.97
C ALA A 485 -26.26 8.95 5.80
N MET A 486 -26.45 9.89 4.86
CA MET A 486 -25.48 10.98 4.64
C MET A 486 -25.42 11.99 5.78
N GLY A 487 -26.46 12.08 6.63
CA GLY A 487 -26.47 12.94 7.81
C GLY A 487 -27.01 12.19 9.01
N GLY A 488 -26.36 12.32 10.17
CA GLY A 488 -26.88 11.79 11.43
C GLY A 488 -27.91 12.74 12.06
N PRO A 489 -28.62 12.32 13.14
CA PRO A 489 -29.67 13.11 13.77
C PRO A 489 -29.30 14.55 14.12
N ALA A 490 -28.11 14.78 14.66
CA ALA A 490 -27.65 16.11 15.03
C ALA A 490 -27.51 17.07 13.82
N MET A 491 -27.16 16.53 12.64
CA MET A 491 -27.07 17.32 11.41
C MET A 491 -28.45 17.64 10.85
N ILE A 492 -29.40 16.71 10.96
CA ILE A 492 -30.80 16.89 10.54
C ILE A 492 -31.48 17.95 11.40
N GLU A 493 -31.32 17.85 12.72
CA GLU A 493 -31.83 18.84 13.68
C GLU A 493 -31.17 20.21 13.46
N GLY A 494 -29.85 20.24 13.30
CA GLY A 494 -29.10 21.48 13.01
C GLY A 494 -29.52 22.16 11.71
N GLY A 495 -30.06 21.41 10.74
CA GLY A 495 -30.64 21.92 9.51
C GLY A 495 -32.11 22.35 9.62
N GLY A 496 -32.75 22.20 10.78
CA GLY A 496 -34.16 22.53 11.00
C GLY A 496 -35.14 21.53 10.37
N LEU A 497 -34.69 20.31 10.06
CA LEU A 497 -35.49 19.29 9.36
C LEU A 497 -36.28 18.36 10.30
N GLY A 498 -36.25 18.65 11.61
CA GLY A 498 -36.90 17.87 12.65
C GLY A 498 -35.93 17.07 13.51
N ILE A 499 -36.48 16.33 14.46
CA ILE A 499 -35.74 15.50 15.42
C ILE A 499 -36.09 14.04 15.16
N TYR A 500 -35.08 13.21 14.97
CA TYR A 500 -35.20 11.79 14.69
C TYR A 500 -34.24 11.00 15.56
N THR A 501 -34.61 9.77 15.88
CA THR A 501 -33.68 8.78 16.42
C THR A 501 -32.73 8.30 15.30
N PRO A 502 -31.51 7.82 15.63
CA PRO A 502 -30.60 7.25 14.63
C PRO A 502 -31.25 6.15 13.77
N GLU A 503 -32.11 5.33 14.37
CA GLU A 503 -32.76 4.19 13.74
C GLU A 503 -33.86 4.60 12.72
N GLU A 504 -34.37 5.83 12.79
CA GLU A 504 -35.37 6.35 11.85
C GLU A 504 -34.77 6.94 10.57
N VAL A 505 -33.46 7.25 10.57
CA VAL A 505 -32.86 8.04 9.48
C VAL A 505 -32.63 7.24 8.21
N GLY A 506 -32.08 6.03 8.33
CA GLY A 506 -31.74 5.19 7.18
C GLY A 506 -31.71 3.70 7.50
N PRO A 507 -32.80 3.13 8.05
CA PRO A 507 -32.90 1.70 8.34
C PRO A 507 -32.78 0.83 7.07
N MET A 508 -32.39 -0.42 7.24
CA MET A 508 -32.25 -1.40 6.13
C MET A 508 -33.54 -1.59 5.31
N SER A 509 -34.71 -1.35 5.89
CA SER A 509 -35.99 -1.35 5.15
C SER A 509 -36.06 -0.30 4.05
N PHE A 510 -35.25 0.76 4.11
CA PHE A 510 -35.09 1.74 3.04
C PHE A 510 -33.92 1.40 2.13
N GLN A 511 -32.80 1.04 2.74
CA GLN A 511 -31.49 0.99 2.07
C GLN A 511 -31.27 -0.27 1.24
N VAL A 512 -31.95 -1.37 1.57
CA VAL A 512 -31.88 -2.60 0.78
C VAL A 512 -32.72 -2.49 -0.50
N PRO A 513 -34.00 -2.06 -0.46
CA PRO A 513 -34.80 -1.94 -1.68
C PRO A 513 -34.38 -0.81 -2.62
N ASN A 514 -33.73 0.25 -2.11
CA ASN A 514 -33.29 1.39 -2.92
C ASN A 514 -31.88 1.19 -3.55
N GLY A 515 -31.24 0.04 -3.34
CA GLY A 515 -29.94 -0.28 -3.95
C GLY A 515 -28.71 0.32 -3.27
N VAL A 516 -28.84 1.00 -2.13
CA VAL A 516 -27.69 1.49 -1.35
C VAL A 516 -26.93 0.33 -0.72
N VAL A 517 -27.63 -0.66 -0.16
CA VAL A 517 -27.01 -1.86 0.41
C VAL A 517 -27.07 -2.98 -0.61
N ASP A 518 -25.90 -3.57 -0.88
CA ASP A 518 -25.77 -4.63 -1.87
C ASP A 518 -26.09 -6.01 -1.30
N ILE A 519 -25.66 -6.28 -0.07
CA ILE A 519 -25.88 -7.56 0.63
C ILE A 519 -26.32 -7.28 2.06
N LEU A 520 -27.44 -7.89 2.46
CA LEU A 520 -27.93 -7.88 3.83
C LEU A 520 -27.45 -9.15 4.54
N ALA A 521 -26.56 -9.01 5.51
CA ALA A 521 -26.04 -10.08 6.35
C ALA A 521 -26.87 -10.20 7.64
N THR A 522 -26.93 -11.40 8.22
CA THR A 522 -27.70 -11.63 9.46
C THR A 522 -27.05 -10.95 10.66
N ASP A 523 -25.72 -11.00 10.74
CA ASP A 523 -24.91 -10.41 11.80
C ASP A 523 -23.47 -10.12 11.33
N GLU A 524 -22.62 -9.69 12.25
CA GLU A 524 -21.22 -9.37 11.95
C GLU A 524 -20.38 -10.60 11.57
N GLU A 525 -20.73 -11.80 12.04
CA GLU A 525 -20.00 -13.03 11.69
C GLU A 525 -20.28 -13.44 10.25
N ASP A 526 -21.56 -13.43 9.86
CA ASP A 526 -21.99 -13.64 8.48
C ASP A 526 -21.42 -12.56 7.55
N ALA A 527 -21.45 -11.28 7.96
CA ALA A 527 -20.90 -10.19 7.15
C ALA A 527 -19.40 -10.36 6.85
N VAL A 528 -18.63 -10.90 7.79
CA VAL A 528 -17.20 -11.20 7.57
C VAL A 528 -17.02 -12.36 6.58
N GLU A 529 -17.82 -13.42 6.68
CA GLU A 529 -17.77 -14.54 5.72
C GLU A 529 -18.19 -14.11 4.31
N VAL A 530 -19.22 -13.26 4.20
CA VAL A 530 -19.61 -12.63 2.93
C VAL A 530 -18.47 -11.77 2.38
N ALA A 531 -17.78 -10.98 3.20
CA ALA A 531 -16.64 -10.17 2.76
C ALA A 531 -15.48 -11.03 2.23
N LYS A 532 -15.15 -12.14 2.90
CA LYS A 532 -14.16 -13.13 2.42
C LYS A 532 -14.59 -13.74 1.09
N LYS A 533 -15.85 -14.15 0.99
CA LYS A 533 -16.41 -14.76 -0.23
C LYS A 533 -16.37 -13.78 -1.40
N TYR A 534 -16.82 -12.54 -1.19
CA TYR A 534 -16.77 -11.48 -2.18
C TYR A 534 -15.33 -11.23 -2.65
N LEU A 535 -14.38 -11.05 -1.72
CA LEU A 535 -12.98 -10.80 -2.09
C LEU A 535 -12.40 -11.96 -2.91
N SER A 536 -12.78 -13.20 -2.61
CA SER A 536 -12.26 -14.39 -3.29
C SER A 536 -12.42 -14.34 -4.82
N TYR A 537 -13.49 -13.72 -5.36
CA TYR A 537 -13.69 -13.63 -6.81
C TYR A 537 -12.64 -12.76 -7.51
N PHE A 538 -11.98 -11.88 -6.77
CA PHE A 538 -10.92 -10.99 -7.25
C PHE A 538 -9.51 -11.54 -6.97
N GLN A 539 -9.41 -12.67 -6.25
CA GLN A 539 -8.14 -13.32 -5.87
C GLN A 539 -7.75 -14.46 -6.81
N GLY A 540 -8.58 -14.75 -7.82
CA GLY A 540 -8.29 -15.72 -8.88
C GLY A 540 -9.06 -17.03 -8.77
N ARG A 541 -8.51 -18.09 -9.36
CA ARG A 541 -9.14 -19.41 -9.50
C ARG A 541 -8.98 -20.25 -8.22
N THR A 542 -10.04 -20.91 -7.78
CA THR A 542 -9.95 -21.95 -6.75
C THR A 542 -9.54 -23.31 -7.35
N LYS A 543 -8.71 -24.08 -6.63
CA LYS A 543 -8.21 -25.38 -7.10
C LYS A 543 -9.25 -26.49 -6.95
N GLU A 544 -9.98 -26.47 -5.84
CA GLU A 544 -11.04 -27.42 -5.52
C GLU A 544 -12.40 -26.82 -5.86
N TRP A 545 -13.24 -27.62 -6.50
CA TRP A 545 -14.60 -27.25 -6.90
C TRP A 545 -15.42 -28.52 -7.16
N GLU A 546 -16.73 -28.41 -7.02
CA GLU A 546 -17.68 -29.47 -7.37
C GLU A 546 -18.81 -28.87 -8.22
N ALA A 547 -19.20 -29.56 -9.29
CA ALA A 547 -20.31 -29.17 -10.15
C ALA A 547 -21.62 -29.83 -9.70
N HIS A 548 -22.76 -29.17 -9.93
CA HIS A 548 -24.06 -29.82 -9.86
C HIS A 548 -24.28 -30.76 -11.07
N ASP A 549 -25.22 -31.70 -10.97
CA ASP A 549 -25.72 -32.41 -12.15
C ASP A 549 -26.40 -31.41 -13.09
N GLN A 550 -25.95 -31.35 -14.34
CA GLN A 550 -26.45 -30.38 -15.33
C GLN A 550 -27.72 -30.86 -16.04
N ARG A 551 -28.06 -32.16 -15.98
CA ARG A 551 -29.22 -32.74 -16.68
C ARG A 551 -30.58 -32.12 -16.28
N PRO A 552 -30.82 -31.70 -15.03
CA PRO A 552 -32.03 -30.97 -14.65
C PRO A 552 -32.30 -29.70 -15.47
N LEU A 553 -31.27 -29.06 -16.05
CA LEU A 553 -31.43 -27.87 -16.90
C LEU A 553 -32.35 -28.12 -18.11
N ARG A 554 -32.42 -29.37 -18.60
CA ARG A 554 -33.33 -29.79 -19.69
C ARG A 554 -34.81 -29.61 -19.35
N HIS A 555 -35.13 -29.53 -18.06
CA HIS A 555 -36.49 -29.39 -17.55
C HIS A 555 -36.71 -28.07 -16.80
N ALA A 556 -35.71 -27.20 -16.72
CA ALA A 556 -35.79 -25.94 -15.98
C ALA A 556 -36.82 -24.98 -16.59
N ILE A 557 -36.95 -24.98 -17.93
CA ILE A 557 -37.93 -24.16 -18.64
C ILE A 557 -39.19 -24.99 -18.92
N PRO A 558 -40.38 -24.58 -18.44
CA PRO A 558 -41.62 -25.28 -18.71
C PRO A 558 -41.98 -25.29 -20.21
N GLU A 559 -42.51 -26.42 -20.71
CA GLU A 559 -43.00 -26.52 -22.10
C GLU A 559 -44.11 -25.51 -22.41
N ASN A 560 -44.96 -25.22 -21.42
CA ASN A 560 -45.91 -24.11 -21.53
C ASN A 560 -45.16 -22.79 -21.39
N ARG A 561 -44.95 -22.11 -22.53
CA ARG A 561 -44.25 -20.82 -22.64
C ARG A 561 -44.76 -19.69 -21.74
N LEU A 562 -46.00 -19.74 -21.28
CA LEU A 562 -46.58 -18.74 -20.37
C LEU A 562 -46.26 -19.00 -18.90
N ARG A 563 -45.77 -20.19 -18.54
CA ARG A 563 -45.50 -20.57 -17.15
C ARG A 563 -44.15 -20.00 -16.71
N LEU A 564 -44.11 -19.46 -15.49
CA LEU A 564 -42.89 -18.95 -14.86
C LEU A 564 -42.01 -20.09 -14.34
N TYR A 565 -40.74 -19.77 -14.13
CA TYR A 565 -39.71 -20.60 -13.50
C TYR A 565 -38.74 -19.66 -12.76
N ASP A 566 -37.94 -20.22 -11.86
CA ASP A 566 -36.92 -19.46 -11.14
C ASP A 566 -35.57 -19.50 -11.89
N MET A 567 -35.11 -18.32 -12.31
CA MET A 567 -33.80 -18.17 -12.96
C MET A 567 -32.65 -18.48 -12.00
N ARG A 568 -32.83 -18.30 -10.69
CA ARG A 568 -31.79 -18.60 -9.69
C ARG A 568 -31.43 -20.08 -9.66
N GLU A 569 -32.41 -20.97 -9.84
CA GLU A 569 -32.17 -22.41 -9.94
C GLU A 569 -31.26 -22.77 -11.12
N ILE A 570 -31.40 -22.07 -12.24
CA ILE A 570 -30.51 -22.22 -13.41
C ILE A 570 -29.09 -21.73 -13.06
N ILE A 571 -28.98 -20.55 -12.45
CA ILE A 571 -27.69 -19.97 -12.02
C ILE A 571 -26.97 -20.94 -11.06
N HIS A 572 -27.66 -21.42 -10.02
CA HIS A 572 -27.12 -22.38 -9.06
C HIS A 572 -26.69 -23.68 -9.72
N THR A 573 -27.49 -24.20 -10.65
CA THR A 573 -27.14 -25.44 -11.35
C THR A 573 -25.90 -25.27 -12.23
N ILE A 574 -25.75 -24.14 -12.94
CA ILE A 574 -24.57 -23.89 -13.79
C ILE A 574 -23.30 -23.65 -12.96
N ALA A 575 -23.42 -22.97 -11.82
CA ALA A 575 -22.31 -22.62 -10.95
C ALA A 575 -21.67 -23.84 -10.27
N ASP A 576 -20.45 -23.66 -9.75
CA ASP A 576 -19.88 -24.58 -8.77
C ASP A 576 -20.72 -24.53 -7.48
N LYS A 577 -20.83 -25.65 -6.78
CA LYS A 577 -21.51 -25.73 -5.47
C LYS A 577 -20.96 -24.66 -4.52
N ASP A 578 -21.87 -24.04 -3.77
CA ASP A 578 -21.59 -22.99 -2.78
C ASP A 578 -20.88 -21.74 -3.32
N SER A 579 -20.75 -21.59 -4.64
CA SER A 579 -20.02 -20.46 -5.26
C SER A 579 -20.88 -19.25 -5.61
N VAL A 580 -22.21 -19.33 -5.50
CA VAL A 580 -23.09 -18.21 -5.85
C VAL A 580 -23.07 -17.15 -4.74
N LEU A 581 -22.89 -15.88 -5.11
CA LEU A 581 -23.11 -14.71 -4.26
C LEU A 581 -23.91 -13.67 -5.05
N GLU A 582 -25.21 -13.55 -4.76
CA GLU A 582 -26.07 -12.56 -5.40
C GLU A 582 -25.81 -11.15 -4.85
N ILE A 583 -25.80 -10.16 -5.75
CA ILE A 583 -25.53 -8.75 -5.46
C ILE A 583 -26.80 -7.94 -5.70
N ARG A 584 -27.17 -7.06 -4.76
CA ARG A 584 -28.37 -6.21 -4.80
C ARG A 584 -29.65 -7.02 -5.08
N GLU A 585 -29.85 -8.16 -4.43
CA GLU A 585 -31.00 -9.07 -4.68
C GLU A 585 -32.35 -8.32 -4.69
N LYS A 586 -32.51 -7.31 -3.82
CA LYS A 586 -33.77 -6.58 -3.61
C LYS A 586 -33.90 -5.24 -4.37
N PHE A 587 -32.90 -4.86 -5.16
CA PHE A 587 -32.94 -3.67 -6.03
C PHE A 587 -32.84 -4.08 -7.50
N GLY A 588 -33.48 -3.34 -8.42
CA GLY A 588 -33.45 -3.64 -9.85
C GLY A 588 -33.82 -5.10 -10.15
N VAL A 589 -34.84 -5.62 -9.46
CA VAL A 589 -35.11 -7.07 -9.34
C VAL A 589 -35.44 -7.77 -10.67
N GLY A 590 -35.69 -7.02 -11.73
CA GLY A 590 -35.82 -7.52 -13.10
C GLY A 590 -34.52 -8.06 -13.69
N VAL A 591 -33.37 -7.61 -13.19
CA VAL A 591 -32.04 -8.08 -13.56
C VAL A 591 -31.34 -8.63 -12.32
N ILE A 592 -31.06 -9.93 -12.33
CA ILE A 592 -30.26 -10.63 -11.33
C ILE A 592 -28.79 -10.37 -11.64
N THR A 593 -28.02 -10.04 -10.62
CA THR A 593 -26.56 -9.89 -10.71
C THR A 593 -25.92 -10.74 -9.64
N ALA A 594 -24.95 -11.59 -9.99
CA ALA A 594 -24.30 -12.46 -9.02
C ALA A 594 -22.85 -12.75 -9.41
N PHE A 595 -21.98 -13.00 -8.44
CA PHE A 595 -20.73 -13.69 -8.68
C PHE A 595 -20.92 -15.20 -8.54
N ILE A 596 -20.29 -15.97 -9.42
CA ILE A 596 -20.27 -17.43 -9.39
C ILE A 596 -18.86 -17.95 -9.66
N ARG A 597 -18.66 -19.26 -9.58
CA ARG A 597 -17.51 -19.94 -10.19
C ARG A 597 -17.95 -21.03 -11.18
N VAL A 598 -17.13 -21.25 -12.20
CA VAL A 598 -17.21 -22.41 -13.10
C VAL A 598 -15.84 -23.05 -13.21
N GLU A 599 -15.72 -24.29 -12.72
CA GLU A 599 -14.43 -24.99 -12.57
C GLU A 599 -13.39 -24.19 -11.75
N GLY A 600 -13.87 -23.50 -10.72
CA GLY A 600 -13.09 -22.61 -9.84
C GLY A 600 -12.80 -21.23 -10.42
N GLN A 601 -13.09 -20.97 -11.71
CA GLN A 601 -12.88 -19.66 -12.33
C GLN A 601 -13.98 -18.67 -11.93
N PRO A 602 -13.66 -17.47 -11.43
CA PRO A 602 -14.66 -16.48 -11.06
C PRO A 602 -15.35 -15.91 -12.30
N MET A 603 -16.66 -15.70 -12.21
CA MET A 603 -17.48 -15.06 -13.24
C MET A 603 -18.56 -14.18 -12.63
N GLY A 604 -18.91 -13.10 -13.31
CA GLY A 604 -20.12 -12.33 -13.05
C GLY A 604 -21.28 -12.88 -13.86
N VAL A 605 -22.49 -12.90 -13.31
CA VAL A 605 -23.72 -13.30 -13.99
C VAL A 605 -24.64 -12.09 -14.06
N ILE A 606 -25.20 -11.83 -15.24
CA ILE A 606 -26.40 -11.03 -15.42
C ILE A 606 -27.51 -11.92 -15.95
N ALA A 607 -28.71 -11.84 -15.38
CA ALA A 607 -29.83 -12.66 -15.85
C ALA A 607 -31.17 -11.94 -15.72
N ASN A 608 -32.10 -12.18 -16.66
CA ASN A 608 -33.46 -11.65 -16.52
C ASN A 608 -34.24 -12.47 -15.48
N ASN A 609 -35.03 -11.79 -14.66
CA ASN A 609 -35.93 -12.42 -13.69
C ASN A 609 -37.36 -12.51 -14.25
N PRO A 610 -37.85 -13.69 -14.69
CA PRO A 610 -39.19 -13.81 -15.26
C PRO A 610 -40.32 -13.48 -14.28
N HIS A 611 -40.07 -13.52 -12.96
CA HIS A 611 -41.06 -13.16 -11.94
C HIS A 611 -41.32 -11.65 -11.84
N HIS A 612 -40.47 -10.80 -12.42
CA HIS A 612 -40.64 -9.34 -12.45
C HIS A 612 -40.87 -8.87 -13.88
N LEU A 613 -42.02 -8.26 -14.16
CA LEU A 613 -42.39 -7.74 -15.49
C LEU A 613 -42.15 -8.76 -16.62
N ALA A 614 -42.34 -10.05 -16.33
CA ALA A 614 -42.04 -11.15 -17.25
C ALA A 614 -40.58 -11.20 -17.76
N GLY A 615 -39.62 -10.62 -17.05
CA GLY A 615 -38.21 -10.52 -17.45
C GLY A 615 -37.86 -9.27 -18.24
N ALA A 616 -38.79 -8.31 -18.38
CA ALA A 616 -38.50 -7.03 -19.03
C ALA A 616 -37.48 -6.22 -18.21
N ILE A 617 -36.67 -5.42 -18.90
CA ILE A 617 -35.67 -4.54 -18.28
C ILE A 617 -36.29 -3.17 -18.06
N ASP A 618 -36.45 -2.76 -16.80
CA ASP A 618 -36.87 -1.43 -16.38
C ASP A 618 -35.65 -0.56 -15.99
N SER A 619 -35.88 0.68 -15.52
CA SER A 619 -34.79 1.61 -15.18
C SER A 619 -33.83 1.05 -14.13
N ASP A 620 -34.36 0.55 -13.01
CA ASP A 620 -33.55 0.01 -11.91
C ASP A 620 -32.79 -1.26 -12.33
N GLY A 621 -33.43 -2.14 -13.10
CA GLY A 621 -32.78 -3.32 -13.68
C GLY A 621 -31.66 -2.94 -14.65
N ALA A 622 -31.87 -1.92 -15.49
CA ALA A 622 -30.85 -1.43 -16.41
C ALA A 622 -29.65 -0.80 -15.68
N ASP A 623 -29.90 0.02 -14.66
CA ASP A 623 -28.84 0.62 -13.84
C ASP A 623 -28.01 -0.44 -13.12
N LYS A 624 -28.68 -1.37 -12.43
CA LYS A 624 -28.03 -2.49 -11.74
C LYS A 624 -27.19 -3.34 -12.70
N GLY A 625 -27.75 -3.70 -13.86
CA GLY A 625 -27.04 -4.47 -14.88
C GLY A 625 -25.82 -3.72 -15.42
N ALA A 626 -25.95 -2.44 -15.75
CA ALA A 626 -24.86 -1.64 -16.28
C ALA A 626 -23.70 -1.47 -15.29
N ARG A 627 -24.01 -1.17 -14.01
CA ARG A 627 -23.00 -1.06 -12.95
C ARG A 627 -22.26 -2.39 -12.75
N PHE A 628 -22.99 -3.50 -12.72
CA PHE A 628 -22.37 -4.81 -12.49
C PHE A 628 -21.48 -5.26 -13.66
N ILE A 629 -21.87 -4.99 -14.90
CA ILE A 629 -21.02 -5.20 -16.09
C ILE A 629 -19.73 -4.39 -15.95
N GLN A 630 -19.82 -3.11 -15.58
CA GLN A 630 -18.65 -2.25 -15.39
C GLN A 630 -17.72 -2.75 -14.27
N LEU A 631 -18.28 -3.20 -13.15
CA LEU A 631 -17.54 -3.80 -12.04
C LEU A 631 -16.76 -5.03 -12.50
N CYS A 632 -17.42 -5.95 -13.20
CA CYS A 632 -16.78 -7.16 -13.73
C CYS A 632 -15.65 -6.80 -14.70
N ASP A 633 -15.89 -5.85 -15.61
CA ASP A 633 -14.88 -5.43 -16.57
C ASP A 633 -13.66 -4.79 -15.91
N ALA A 634 -13.87 -3.92 -14.92
CA ALA A 634 -12.80 -3.21 -14.22
C ALA A 634 -11.73 -4.14 -13.65
N PHE A 635 -12.13 -5.36 -13.27
CA PHE A 635 -11.29 -6.39 -12.64
C PHE A 635 -11.10 -7.65 -13.50
N ASP A 636 -11.38 -7.60 -14.80
CA ASP A 636 -11.25 -8.73 -15.75
C ASP A 636 -12.02 -10.00 -15.35
N ILE A 637 -13.17 -9.85 -14.68
CA ILE A 637 -14.03 -10.97 -14.35
C ILE A 637 -14.97 -11.24 -15.55
N PRO A 638 -14.90 -12.42 -16.21
CA PRO A 638 -15.77 -12.75 -17.33
C PRO A 638 -17.24 -12.73 -16.96
N VAL A 639 -18.09 -12.35 -17.92
CA VAL A 639 -19.53 -12.18 -17.72
C VAL A 639 -20.31 -13.30 -18.41
N LEU A 640 -21.19 -13.97 -17.68
CA LEU A 640 -22.24 -14.85 -18.21
C LEU A 640 -23.56 -14.08 -18.27
N SER A 641 -24.19 -14.03 -19.44
CA SER A 641 -25.48 -13.39 -19.66
C SER A 641 -26.56 -14.44 -19.95
N LEU A 642 -27.48 -14.65 -19.00
CA LEU A 642 -28.60 -15.59 -19.13
C LEU A 642 -29.88 -14.83 -19.52
N MET A 643 -30.36 -15.08 -20.73
CA MET A 643 -31.37 -14.23 -21.37
C MET A 643 -32.75 -14.90 -21.43
N ASP A 644 -33.72 -14.26 -20.78
CA ASP A 644 -35.17 -14.50 -20.93
C ASP A 644 -35.91 -13.16 -20.91
N CYS A 645 -35.61 -12.35 -21.93
CA CYS A 645 -35.99 -10.94 -22.00
C CYS A 645 -37.05 -10.72 -23.10
N PRO A 646 -38.26 -10.24 -22.74
CA PRO A 646 -39.28 -9.82 -23.70
C PRO A 646 -39.01 -8.42 -24.29
N GLY A 647 -37.93 -7.75 -23.89
CA GLY A 647 -37.57 -6.40 -24.31
C GLY A 647 -37.33 -5.45 -23.13
N MET A 648 -37.06 -4.19 -23.45
CA MET A 648 -37.15 -3.12 -22.45
C MET A 648 -38.61 -2.94 -22.03
N MET A 649 -38.84 -2.50 -20.79
CA MET A 649 -40.17 -2.06 -20.36
C MET A 649 -40.63 -0.90 -21.25
N VAL A 650 -41.94 -0.74 -21.44
CA VAL A 650 -42.51 0.33 -22.27
C VAL A 650 -43.77 0.89 -21.64
N GLY A 651 -44.09 2.15 -21.92
CA GLY A 651 -45.33 2.80 -21.50
C GLY A 651 -45.09 4.20 -20.94
N PRO A 652 -46.04 5.14 -21.08
CA PRO A 652 -45.82 6.53 -20.70
C PRO A 652 -45.32 6.74 -19.26
N ASP A 653 -45.76 5.91 -18.32
CA ASP A 653 -45.41 6.03 -16.91
C ASP A 653 -43.93 5.71 -16.65
N VAL A 654 -43.38 4.67 -17.29
CA VAL A 654 -41.95 4.34 -17.19
C VAL A 654 -41.09 5.29 -18.02
N GLU A 655 -41.61 5.80 -19.14
CA GLU A 655 -40.89 6.80 -19.93
C GLU A 655 -40.71 8.12 -19.15
N ALA A 656 -41.67 8.48 -18.29
CA ALA A 656 -41.57 9.65 -17.42
C ALA A 656 -40.42 9.57 -16.39
N THR A 657 -39.92 8.37 -16.09
CA THR A 657 -38.78 8.14 -15.19
C THR A 657 -37.44 8.09 -15.93
N ALA A 658 -37.36 8.70 -17.12
CA ALA A 658 -36.16 8.74 -17.97
C ALA A 658 -35.63 7.37 -18.41
N LEU A 659 -36.52 6.38 -18.59
CA LEU A 659 -36.19 5.00 -19.00
C LEU A 659 -35.19 4.94 -20.15
N VAL A 660 -35.35 5.79 -21.18
CA VAL A 660 -34.43 5.88 -22.32
C VAL A 660 -32.97 6.02 -21.88
N ARG A 661 -32.67 6.84 -20.86
CA ARG A 661 -31.30 7.05 -20.37
C ARG A 661 -30.80 5.85 -19.58
N HIS A 662 -31.63 5.28 -18.72
CA HIS A 662 -31.28 4.11 -17.92
C HIS A 662 -30.99 2.89 -18.81
N CYS A 663 -31.90 2.54 -19.73
CA CYS A 663 -31.73 1.41 -20.64
C CYS A 663 -30.46 1.51 -21.50
N VAL A 664 -30.12 2.71 -21.99
CA VAL A 664 -28.92 2.92 -22.82
C VAL A 664 -27.61 2.71 -22.04
N ARG A 665 -27.62 2.76 -20.70
CA ARG A 665 -26.42 2.46 -19.90
C ARG A 665 -25.92 1.02 -20.14
N MET A 666 -26.82 0.05 -20.25
CA MET A 666 -26.43 -1.34 -20.53
C MET A 666 -25.79 -1.50 -21.92
N PHE A 667 -26.29 -0.78 -22.93
CA PHE A 667 -25.68 -0.76 -24.26
C PHE A 667 -24.25 -0.21 -24.20
N ASN A 668 -24.04 0.91 -23.51
CA ASN A 668 -22.71 1.51 -23.38
C ASN A 668 -21.76 0.62 -22.58
N ALA A 669 -22.22 0.05 -21.46
CA ALA A 669 -21.40 -0.83 -20.63
C ALA A 669 -20.99 -2.09 -21.40
N GLY A 670 -21.95 -2.75 -22.06
CA GLY A 670 -21.67 -3.99 -22.77
C GLY A 670 -20.89 -3.82 -24.07
N ALA A 671 -21.17 -2.78 -24.87
CA ALA A 671 -20.45 -2.55 -26.12
C ALA A 671 -18.98 -2.13 -25.94
N ASN A 672 -18.63 -1.60 -24.76
CA ASN A 672 -17.26 -1.22 -24.41
C ASN A 672 -16.59 -2.23 -23.47
N LEU A 673 -17.21 -3.40 -23.25
CA LEU A 673 -16.65 -4.47 -22.46
C LEU A 673 -15.37 -4.99 -23.15
N THR A 674 -14.28 -5.10 -22.39
CA THR A 674 -13.02 -5.69 -22.88
C THR A 674 -12.84 -7.12 -22.39
N THR A 675 -13.55 -7.46 -21.32
CA THR A 675 -13.57 -8.78 -20.72
C THR A 675 -14.54 -9.69 -21.48
N PRO A 676 -14.30 -11.01 -21.56
CA PRO A 676 -15.18 -11.91 -22.31
C PRO A 676 -16.61 -11.97 -21.74
N LEU A 677 -17.59 -11.88 -22.64
CA LEU A 677 -19.02 -12.09 -22.36
C LEU A 677 -19.48 -13.40 -23.02
N PHE A 678 -20.24 -14.21 -22.29
CA PHE A 678 -20.80 -15.48 -22.75
C PHE A 678 -22.32 -15.38 -22.71
N GLY A 679 -22.99 -15.39 -23.86
CA GLY A 679 -24.44 -15.25 -23.96
C GLY A 679 -25.14 -16.61 -24.05
N VAL A 680 -26.17 -16.82 -23.22
CA VAL A 680 -27.05 -18.00 -23.27
C VAL A 680 -28.50 -17.56 -23.25
N VAL A 681 -29.22 -17.72 -24.36
CA VAL A 681 -30.66 -17.47 -24.42
C VAL A 681 -31.41 -18.70 -23.94
N VAL A 682 -32.08 -18.61 -22.79
CA VAL A 682 -32.80 -19.75 -22.22
C VAL A 682 -34.26 -19.82 -22.68
N ARG A 683 -34.88 -18.67 -22.99
CA ARG A 683 -36.26 -18.60 -23.50
C ARG A 683 -36.52 -17.37 -24.38
N LYS A 684 -37.01 -16.25 -23.85
CA LYS A 684 -37.37 -15.10 -24.71
C LYS A 684 -36.15 -14.27 -25.10
N ALA A 685 -36.06 -13.92 -26.37
CA ALA A 685 -35.05 -13.01 -26.90
C ALA A 685 -35.70 -11.99 -27.83
N TYR A 686 -36.31 -10.95 -27.24
CA TYR A 686 -37.09 -9.96 -27.98
C TYR A 686 -36.48 -8.56 -27.98
N GLY A 687 -36.42 -7.97 -29.17
CA GLY A 687 -36.12 -6.56 -29.41
C GLY A 687 -34.82 -6.06 -28.79
N LEU A 688 -34.80 -4.78 -28.41
CA LEU A 688 -33.63 -4.10 -27.87
C LEU A 688 -33.21 -4.61 -26.47
N GLY A 689 -34.12 -5.23 -25.72
CA GLY A 689 -33.82 -5.73 -24.37
C GLY A 689 -32.82 -6.87 -24.40
N VAL A 690 -33.02 -7.87 -25.27
CA VAL A 690 -32.03 -8.96 -25.40
C VAL A 690 -30.72 -8.46 -26.01
N GLN A 691 -30.76 -7.48 -26.92
CA GLN A 691 -29.54 -6.86 -27.44
C GLN A 691 -28.73 -6.18 -26.33
N ALA A 692 -29.38 -5.48 -25.40
CA ALA A 692 -28.69 -4.93 -24.24
C ALA A 692 -28.05 -6.01 -23.36
N MET A 693 -28.74 -7.14 -23.15
CA MET A 693 -28.21 -8.27 -22.37
C MET A 693 -26.97 -8.93 -22.99
N CYS A 694 -26.83 -8.94 -24.32
CA CYS A 694 -25.64 -9.48 -24.99
C CYS A 694 -24.61 -8.39 -25.36
N GLY A 695 -24.71 -7.20 -24.75
CA GLY A 695 -23.73 -6.14 -24.91
C GLY A 695 -23.88 -5.29 -26.17
N ALA A 696 -25.13 -4.99 -26.54
CA ALA A 696 -25.59 -4.27 -27.73
C ALA A 696 -25.67 -5.10 -29.03
N SER A 697 -25.02 -6.26 -29.11
CA SER A 697 -25.11 -7.17 -30.24
C SER A 697 -24.68 -8.57 -29.84
N ALA A 698 -25.32 -9.61 -30.41
CA ALA A 698 -24.94 -11.01 -30.18
C ALA A 698 -23.49 -11.34 -30.62
N LEU A 699 -22.85 -10.45 -31.38
CA LEU A 699 -21.48 -10.58 -31.86
C LEU A 699 -20.43 -9.92 -30.94
N VAL A 700 -20.84 -9.30 -29.83
CA VAL A 700 -19.90 -8.69 -28.87
C VAL A 700 -19.27 -9.74 -27.97
N GLY A 701 -20.06 -10.72 -27.53
CA GLY A 701 -19.58 -11.82 -26.70
C GLY A 701 -18.65 -12.78 -27.43
N PHE A 702 -17.96 -13.62 -26.66
CA PHE A 702 -17.15 -14.72 -27.16
C PHE A 702 -18.02 -15.79 -27.85
N PHE A 703 -19.21 -16.03 -27.31
CA PHE A 703 -20.28 -16.76 -28.00
C PHE A 703 -21.65 -16.22 -27.57
N THR A 704 -22.66 -16.46 -28.39
CA THR A 704 -24.08 -16.39 -28.07
C THR A 704 -24.79 -17.66 -28.52
N VAL A 705 -25.14 -18.53 -27.58
CA VAL A 705 -25.88 -19.78 -27.84
C VAL A 705 -27.30 -19.71 -27.29
N ALA A 706 -28.15 -20.64 -27.71
CA ALA A 706 -29.54 -20.71 -27.25
C ALA A 706 -29.91 -22.12 -26.79
N TRP A 707 -30.85 -22.22 -25.85
CA TRP A 707 -31.52 -23.47 -25.52
C TRP A 707 -32.64 -23.75 -26.54
N PRO A 708 -33.12 -25.00 -26.68
CA PRO A 708 -34.19 -25.34 -27.63
C PRO A 708 -35.51 -24.62 -27.33
N THR A 709 -35.70 -24.19 -26.09
CA THR A 709 -36.85 -23.41 -25.61
C THR A 709 -36.81 -21.94 -26.01
N ALA A 710 -35.72 -21.48 -26.64
CA ALA A 710 -35.60 -20.09 -27.00
C ALA A 710 -36.49 -19.69 -28.18
N GLU A 711 -37.04 -18.47 -28.09
CA GLU A 711 -37.89 -17.84 -29.11
C GLU A 711 -37.41 -16.41 -29.40
N PHE A 712 -37.28 -16.08 -30.68
CA PHE A 712 -36.66 -14.84 -31.18
C PHE A 712 -37.65 -13.99 -31.98
N ALA A 713 -37.68 -12.70 -31.69
CA ALA A 713 -38.53 -11.74 -32.42
C ALA A 713 -38.06 -10.30 -32.22
N GLY A 714 -38.34 -9.41 -33.19
CA GLY A 714 -38.05 -7.97 -33.03
C GLY A 714 -38.93 -7.26 -32.00
N MET A 715 -40.11 -7.81 -31.72
CA MET A 715 -41.07 -7.37 -30.70
C MET A 715 -42.00 -8.55 -30.37
N ASN A 716 -42.97 -8.36 -29.47
CA ASN A 716 -44.00 -9.36 -29.22
C ASN A 716 -44.63 -9.86 -30.55
N ILE A 717 -44.72 -11.19 -30.72
CA ILE A 717 -45.07 -11.84 -31.98
C ILE A 717 -46.50 -11.51 -32.42
N GLU A 718 -47.46 -11.50 -31.50
CA GLU A 718 -48.85 -11.11 -31.79
C GLU A 718 -48.93 -9.66 -32.30
N GLY A 719 -48.18 -8.75 -31.66
CA GLY A 719 -48.06 -7.36 -32.08
C GLY A 719 -47.43 -7.22 -33.47
N SER A 720 -46.37 -7.98 -33.74
CA SER A 720 -45.70 -8.01 -35.04
C SER A 720 -46.64 -8.45 -36.16
N VAL A 721 -47.42 -9.53 -35.96
CA VAL A 721 -48.40 -10.00 -36.95
C VAL A 721 -49.51 -8.96 -37.17
N LYS A 722 -50.04 -8.34 -36.10
CA LYS A 722 -51.08 -7.29 -36.21
C LYS A 722 -50.61 -6.09 -37.02
N LEU A 723 -49.37 -5.65 -36.80
CA LEU A 723 -48.81 -4.49 -37.49
C LEU A 723 -48.40 -4.82 -38.93
N GLY A 724 -47.67 -5.93 -39.11
CA GLY A 724 -47.14 -6.36 -40.40
C GLY A 724 -48.23 -6.73 -41.41
N TYR A 725 -49.31 -7.35 -40.93
CA TYR A 725 -50.43 -7.80 -41.77
C TYR A 725 -51.72 -7.00 -41.56
N ARG A 726 -51.61 -5.75 -41.10
CA ARG A 726 -52.78 -4.91 -40.78
C ARG A 726 -53.72 -4.76 -41.98
N LYS A 727 -53.16 -4.58 -43.19
CA LYS A 727 -53.94 -4.36 -44.40
C LYS A 727 -54.68 -5.64 -44.82
N GLU A 728 -54.00 -6.79 -44.80
CA GLU A 728 -54.60 -8.09 -45.13
C GLU A 728 -55.68 -8.47 -44.13
N LEU A 729 -55.41 -8.33 -42.82
CA LEU A 729 -56.39 -8.66 -41.79
C LEU A 729 -57.60 -7.71 -41.82
N ALA A 730 -57.40 -6.42 -42.08
CA ALA A 730 -58.50 -5.47 -42.22
C ALA A 730 -59.37 -5.70 -43.46
N ALA A 731 -58.83 -6.36 -44.49
CA ALA A 731 -59.57 -6.70 -45.71
C ALA A 731 -60.54 -7.89 -45.54
N ILE A 732 -60.39 -8.69 -44.48
CA ILE A 732 -61.30 -9.80 -44.16
C ILE A 732 -62.50 -9.22 -43.41
N GLU A 733 -63.72 -9.27 -43.97
CA GLU A 733 -64.92 -8.68 -43.35
C GLU A 733 -65.44 -9.47 -42.16
N ASP A 734 -65.43 -10.81 -42.26
CA ASP A 734 -65.91 -11.71 -41.21
C ASP A 734 -64.94 -11.74 -40.02
N ALA A 735 -65.47 -11.51 -38.82
CA ALA A 735 -64.65 -11.39 -37.61
C ALA A 735 -64.03 -12.72 -37.17
N GLU A 736 -64.72 -13.83 -37.42
CA GLU A 736 -64.26 -15.18 -37.07
C GLU A 736 -63.17 -15.63 -38.05
N GLU A 737 -63.37 -15.41 -39.34
CA GLU A 737 -62.37 -15.65 -40.38
C GLU A 737 -61.10 -14.82 -40.14
N ARG A 738 -61.24 -13.54 -39.79
CA ARG A 738 -60.11 -12.68 -39.45
C ARG A 738 -59.35 -13.19 -38.22
N ARG A 739 -60.08 -13.70 -37.21
CA ARG A 739 -59.47 -14.29 -36.00
C ARG A 739 -58.67 -15.54 -36.36
N LEU A 740 -59.25 -16.46 -37.12
CA LEU A 740 -58.58 -17.70 -37.53
C LEU A 740 -57.34 -17.42 -38.39
N GLU A 741 -57.40 -16.47 -39.31
CA GLU A 741 -56.23 -16.08 -40.11
C GLU A 741 -55.15 -15.41 -39.26
N PHE A 742 -55.54 -14.58 -38.29
CA PHE A 742 -54.61 -14.00 -37.33
C PHE A 742 -53.91 -15.08 -36.50
N GLU A 743 -54.66 -16.02 -35.93
CA GLU A 743 -54.13 -17.16 -35.16
C GLU A 743 -53.20 -18.04 -36.01
N ARG A 744 -53.56 -18.32 -37.26
CA ARG A 744 -52.73 -19.08 -38.20
C ARG A 744 -51.39 -18.37 -38.46
N ARG A 745 -51.39 -17.06 -38.69
CA ARG A 745 -50.17 -16.28 -38.90
C ARG A 745 -49.31 -16.20 -37.65
N VAL A 746 -49.94 -16.03 -36.48
CA VAL A 746 -49.25 -16.06 -35.18
C VAL A 746 -48.58 -17.41 -34.96
N ALA A 747 -49.28 -18.53 -35.19
CA ALA A 747 -48.71 -19.87 -35.09
C ALA A 747 -47.52 -20.07 -36.04
N GLY A 748 -47.62 -19.61 -37.29
CA GLY A 748 -46.51 -19.66 -38.24
C GLY A 748 -45.32 -18.79 -37.83
N ALA A 749 -45.56 -17.60 -37.27
CA ALA A 749 -44.50 -16.73 -36.76
C ALA A 749 -43.80 -17.33 -35.54
N TYR A 750 -44.56 -17.99 -34.65
CA TYR A 750 -43.98 -18.75 -33.54
C TYR A 750 -43.11 -19.90 -34.01
N GLU A 751 -43.54 -20.65 -35.01
CA GLU A 751 -42.73 -21.73 -35.58
C GLU A 751 -41.39 -21.20 -36.11
N GLY A 752 -41.42 -20.10 -36.87
CA GLY A 752 -40.19 -19.46 -37.35
C GLY A 752 -39.30 -18.87 -36.26
N ALA A 753 -39.89 -18.45 -35.14
CA ALA A 753 -39.19 -17.85 -34.01
C ALA A 753 -38.44 -18.85 -33.11
N LYS A 754 -38.78 -20.14 -33.16
CA LYS A 754 -38.08 -21.18 -32.38
C LYS A 754 -36.59 -21.18 -32.72
N ALA A 755 -35.74 -21.32 -31.71
CA ALA A 755 -34.27 -21.27 -31.84
C ALA A 755 -33.73 -22.11 -33.01
N VAL A 756 -34.18 -23.36 -33.13
CA VAL A 756 -33.75 -24.31 -34.18
C VAL A 756 -34.08 -23.84 -35.61
N ASN A 757 -35.12 -23.02 -35.76
CA ASN A 757 -35.54 -22.48 -37.05
C ASN A 757 -34.90 -21.10 -37.28
N ALA A 758 -34.94 -20.24 -36.26
CA ALA A 758 -34.39 -18.88 -36.31
C ALA A 758 -32.87 -18.86 -36.54
N GLY A 759 -32.13 -19.81 -35.95
CA GLY A 759 -30.67 -19.90 -36.09
C GLY A 759 -30.16 -20.08 -37.52
N THR A 760 -30.99 -20.61 -38.44
CA THR A 760 -30.64 -20.72 -39.87
C THR A 760 -30.42 -19.36 -40.55
N GLY A 761 -30.97 -18.28 -39.98
CA GLY A 761 -30.78 -16.91 -40.43
C GLY A 761 -29.50 -16.23 -39.90
N GLY A 762 -28.71 -16.92 -39.07
CA GLY A 762 -27.57 -16.35 -38.34
C GLY A 762 -27.98 -15.57 -37.08
N GLY A 763 -26.99 -15.00 -36.39
CA GLY A 763 -27.20 -14.22 -35.16
C GLY A 763 -27.12 -15.03 -33.85
N LEU A 764 -26.92 -16.35 -33.95
CA LEU A 764 -26.58 -17.27 -32.86
C LEU A 764 -25.43 -18.17 -33.34
N ASP A 765 -24.59 -18.61 -32.42
CA ASP A 765 -23.50 -19.55 -32.73
C ASP A 765 -23.99 -21.00 -32.75
N ASP A 766 -24.92 -21.37 -31.86
CA ASP A 766 -25.53 -22.71 -31.83
C ASP A 766 -26.84 -22.75 -31.01
N VAL A 767 -27.61 -23.82 -31.20
CA VAL A 767 -28.71 -24.24 -30.32
C VAL A 767 -28.30 -25.54 -29.61
N ILE A 768 -28.02 -25.43 -28.31
CA ILE A 768 -27.32 -26.46 -27.53
C ILE A 768 -28.27 -27.24 -26.61
N ASP A 769 -27.86 -28.43 -26.16
CA ASP A 769 -28.53 -29.09 -25.03
C ASP A 769 -28.31 -28.23 -23.77
N PRO A 770 -29.37 -27.87 -23.00
CA PRO A 770 -29.22 -27.07 -21.77
C PRO A 770 -28.17 -27.62 -20.80
N SER A 771 -27.99 -28.93 -20.73
CA SER A 771 -26.99 -29.57 -19.87
C SER A 771 -25.54 -29.36 -20.30
N GLU A 772 -25.29 -28.92 -21.53
CA GLU A 772 -23.96 -28.61 -22.07
C GLU A 772 -23.54 -27.16 -21.80
N THR A 773 -24.43 -26.32 -21.28
CA THR A 773 -24.17 -24.88 -21.02
C THR A 773 -22.87 -24.67 -20.24
N ARG A 774 -22.67 -25.44 -19.17
CA ARG A 774 -21.48 -25.35 -18.32
C ARG A 774 -20.21 -25.78 -19.07
N GLU A 775 -20.29 -26.81 -19.91
CA GLU A 775 -19.16 -27.27 -20.72
C GLU A 775 -18.76 -26.21 -21.75
N TRP A 776 -19.72 -25.57 -22.41
CA TRP A 776 -19.49 -24.45 -23.33
C TRP A 776 -18.71 -23.32 -22.67
N ILE A 777 -19.12 -22.93 -21.46
CA ILE A 777 -18.43 -21.90 -20.66
C ILE A 777 -17.02 -22.36 -20.31
N ALA A 778 -16.87 -23.53 -19.67
CA ALA A 778 -15.58 -24.03 -19.20
C ALA A 778 -14.57 -24.24 -20.35
N SER A 779 -15.04 -24.77 -21.48
CA SER A 779 -14.26 -24.91 -22.70
C SER A 779 -13.81 -23.56 -23.25
N SER A 780 -14.69 -22.57 -23.30
CA SER A 780 -14.37 -21.25 -23.83
C SER A 780 -13.38 -20.50 -22.94
N LEU A 781 -13.54 -20.57 -21.62
CA LEU A 781 -12.60 -19.99 -20.66
C LEU A 781 -11.16 -20.50 -20.85
N LYS A 782 -10.99 -21.79 -21.19
CA LYS A 782 -9.66 -22.40 -21.46
C LYS A 782 -9.00 -21.89 -22.75
N ARG A 783 -9.75 -21.23 -23.63
CA ARG A 783 -9.28 -20.70 -24.93
C ARG A 783 -8.97 -19.20 -24.88
N LEU A 784 -9.26 -18.54 -23.75
CA LEU A 784 -8.93 -17.14 -23.56
C LEU A 784 -7.43 -16.96 -23.31
N PRO A 785 -6.80 -15.92 -23.89
CA PRO A 785 -5.46 -15.54 -23.47
C PRO A 785 -5.48 -15.03 -22.01
N PRO A 786 -4.35 -15.12 -21.29
CA PRO A 786 -4.25 -14.54 -19.96
C PRO A 786 -4.46 -13.02 -20.03
N ALA A 787 -5.11 -12.45 -19.01
CA ALA A 787 -5.28 -11.01 -18.88
C ALA A 787 -3.90 -10.33 -18.81
N SER A 788 -3.72 -9.24 -19.55
CA SER A 788 -2.47 -8.48 -19.52
C SER A 788 -2.31 -7.74 -18.19
N PRO A 789 -1.16 -7.80 -17.52
CA PRO A 789 -0.92 -7.03 -16.30
C PRO A 789 -1.10 -5.53 -16.55
N ARG A 790 -1.97 -4.89 -15.78
CA ARG A 790 -2.24 -3.45 -15.91
C ARG A 790 -1.37 -2.60 -15.00
N THR A 791 -0.95 -1.45 -15.51
CA THR A 791 -0.32 -0.39 -14.71
C THR A 791 -1.28 0.73 -14.32
N GLU A 792 -2.45 0.79 -14.95
CA GLU A 792 -3.46 1.83 -14.78
C GLU A 792 -4.85 1.20 -14.64
N LYS A 793 -5.85 1.99 -14.20
CA LYS A 793 -7.24 1.54 -14.12
C LYS A 793 -7.85 1.41 -15.51
N LYS A 794 -8.79 0.46 -15.69
CA LYS A 794 -9.62 0.38 -16.91
C LYS A 794 -10.59 1.55 -17.03
N TYR A 795 -11.19 1.92 -15.90
CA TYR A 795 -12.09 3.07 -15.79
C TYR A 795 -11.52 4.06 -14.79
N PRO A 796 -11.82 5.38 -14.93
CA PRO A 796 -11.43 6.37 -13.93
C PRO A 796 -11.94 6.02 -12.52
N TYR A 797 -13.15 5.46 -12.44
CA TYR A 797 -13.83 4.92 -11.27
C TYR A 797 -14.92 3.93 -11.72
N ILE A 798 -15.43 3.11 -10.79
CA ILE A 798 -16.64 2.31 -10.98
C ILE A 798 -17.83 3.16 -10.54
N ASP A 799 -18.83 3.30 -11.41
CA ASP A 799 -20.02 4.09 -11.09
C ASP A 799 -20.70 3.52 -9.83
N THR A 800 -21.05 4.40 -8.88
CA THR A 800 -21.70 3.98 -7.64
C THR A 800 -23.16 3.56 -7.85
N TRP A 801 -23.75 3.93 -8.99
CA TRP A 801 -25.17 3.67 -9.28
C TRP A 801 -25.43 2.58 -10.30
#